data_AF-A0A2D8HXA2-F1
#
_entry.id   AF-A0A2D8HXA2-F1
#
_cell.length_a   1.000
_cell.length_b   1.000
_cell.length_c   1.000
_cell.angle_alpha   90.00
_cell.angle_beta   90.00
_cell.angle_gamma   90.00
#
_symmetry.space_group_name_H-M   'P 1'
#
loop_
_entity.id
_entity.type
_entity.pdbx_description
1 polymer ?
#
loop_
_entity_poly.entity_id
_entity_poly.type
_entity_poly.pdbx_seq_one_letter_code
_entity_poly.pdbx_strand_id
1 'polypeptide(L)'
;MVPHRKPAGRRVLLQYEVDLCNAVGLTEEEYWFFVEQAEAYNGTRSAEYTHIPDIQNEATTTAILVNLIIGIALTAVSVLLAPKPRQPKTPPSLQTDDATGRSRFTPQNSFGSLQELATIGSTIPLVFTDKGVRVNSTLLWSQLLSRKSYQELKAVMLFSHGRIAQNPDFEGYAIGDTLLKDYPNGKFALYFNDGGPGSNRLKTHHKYSQGTIRDDGDRNDTDVFSMRWHGGFRRQWEPIFSGARTPSSQTEFGVYSPFPNGMKYKVNYELVLIQDSLKGEPKDAARAKKRKIKANFPIYGAVISRNDGARTFKYQISGSDIDEDDFDDFDTWGVEDVSQAVERRRIDMDEALSVGEQYTIGACIASCISGPDDIWEAGKTSTFEFKVSDYFVGPSLNHAMGTVEREAVHGTRFPYERETLLRATVGAVTNNRACDATEIGLKSVVWRKINGFPNVNTQPDDETLQKFEDENGSISLGNMSKYVSRLSFFVLQARQINSNDWITLGDDRFFCVRGQSPIEQYNYIRIYPPKRDQYEYRFVPAGGNFVNRKYKDEDVFMLTGVGESYFGDKGYRVFFSGEKLKLTSAYTNNLEWIIGPPPKIVPGKVTSVSPDSHANPPGFTDWVHKDTEYDIGGGAFDYEYVYIEKFYDGGSQLKGVSKYWDGKSVRDSAEEKYEKGSLEQTRRNEKFYKIKKYKRERQNIPPDRKGHLSPSGGSGSGFQIDYSYWQISGGPDAAIWEIRNGGQGYKSGDQLKFQIPGYPKTFTIQVTGTQEDLAEEKNLNPENAIADYYMFDAEEGSHFNGPEHKIAYVNELQQLDSAATYDTLAIAGIRLSSGKEWTSFGEFSAYIKKGMKVDRLNPDAYNTGYITHNSESDSFPEIAYALLTNEDFGAGETVGKDQVDTWGMAKATKFCEANGFYWNGVISEPQNLREFIFKNAAFNLLDFTIKGGRFSLAPSVPYDSQYRISANTTIKAKALFTDGNIRKMQVTFLTPEERQMFKATVLYRHDITNGFPEVRSVTVRADKDADNRSIPQSQLDQLPEESFDMSGFCKSRDHAIKFAKYALNIRKFVSHGIKFETTPQAAMGLEPGDYFYVVSEATHTSRFNTGSVAPDGTIFARENRADGNYQVMHWEPGKTTVQQSTMTIRNMKAVQSKFFGQVFSIRNSTTTKRMYKVETLQYADDGLVEVTGSEVPLTSSGKLRILEWNNKDFLIDE
;
A
#
# COMPACT_ATOMS: atom_id res chain seq x y z
N MET A 1 11.13 21.94 29.19
CA MET A 1 10.75 23.05 28.29
C MET A 1 9.41 23.60 28.76
N VAL A 2 9.22 24.92 28.79
CA VAL A 2 7.92 25.56 28.57
C VAL A 2 8.21 26.82 27.74
N PRO A 3 7.89 26.86 26.43
CA PRO A 3 8.09 28.07 25.63
C PRO A 3 6.94 29.05 25.89
N HIS A 4 7.25 30.28 26.27
CA HIS A 4 6.25 31.34 26.29
C HIS A 4 5.88 31.69 24.83
N ARG A 5 4.59 31.66 24.49
CA ARG A 5 4.11 32.05 23.16
C ARG A 5 4.33 33.54 22.95
N LYS A 6 4.91 33.92 21.80
CA LYS A 6 4.89 35.31 21.30
C LYS A 6 3.51 35.64 20.70
N PRO A 7 2.90 36.79 21.03
CA PRO A 7 1.82 37.38 20.23
C PRO A 7 2.33 37.83 18.85
N ALA A 8 1.42 38.10 17.91
CA ALA A 8 1.77 38.46 16.53
C ALA A 8 1.47 39.93 16.20
N GLY A 9 2.51 40.67 15.80
CA GLY A 9 2.43 41.98 15.13
C GLY A 9 2.15 43.18 16.04
N ARG A 10 2.43 44.39 15.51
CA ARG A 10 1.90 45.64 16.07
C ARG A 10 0.37 45.59 15.99
N ARG A 11 -0.29 45.97 17.07
CA ARG A 11 -1.75 46.12 17.18
C ARG A 11 -2.07 47.59 17.51
N VAL A 12 -3.34 47.96 17.43
CA VAL A 12 -3.80 49.22 18.03
C VAL A 12 -3.53 49.19 19.54
N LEU A 13 -3.13 50.34 20.11
CA LEU A 13 -2.98 50.50 21.56
C LEU A 13 -4.29 50.19 22.31
N LEU A 14 -4.16 49.56 23.47
CA LEU A 14 -5.25 49.42 24.43
C LEU A 14 -5.44 50.74 25.19
N GLN A 15 -6.63 51.01 25.72
CA GLN A 15 -6.94 52.30 26.36
C GLN A 15 -5.92 52.69 27.45
N TYR A 16 -5.47 51.76 28.29
CA TYR A 16 -4.47 52.04 29.33
C TYR A 16 -3.08 52.39 28.76
N GLU A 17 -2.75 51.94 27.54
CA GLU A 17 -1.50 52.25 26.84
C GLU A 17 -1.60 53.64 26.18
N VAL A 18 -2.78 54.00 25.66
CA VAL A 18 -3.10 55.36 25.21
C VAL A 18 -3.03 56.35 26.39
N ASP A 19 -3.62 55.99 27.53
CA ASP A 19 -3.58 56.81 28.75
C ASP A 19 -2.14 56.96 29.29
N LEU A 20 -1.32 55.91 29.20
CA LEU A 20 0.12 55.96 29.52
C LEU A 20 0.90 56.85 28.54
N CYS A 21 0.66 56.74 27.23
CA CYS A 21 1.27 57.60 26.22
C CYS A 21 0.93 59.08 26.47
N ASN A 22 -0.34 59.37 26.75
CA ASN A 22 -0.81 60.72 27.13
C ASN A 22 -0.17 61.22 28.44
N ALA A 23 0.02 60.36 29.44
CA ALA A 23 0.61 60.73 30.72
C ALA A 23 2.13 60.97 30.67
N VAL A 24 2.84 60.32 29.73
CA VAL A 24 4.30 60.42 29.58
C VAL A 24 4.70 61.35 28.41
N GLY A 25 3.76 61.70 27.52
CA GLY A 25 3.99 62.58 26.38
C GLY A 25 4.58 61.89 25.14
N LEU A 26 4.34 60.58 24.98
CA LEU A 26 4.86 59.76 23.88
C LEU A 26 3.81 59.59 22.77
N THR A 27 4.26 59.49 21.52
CA THR A 27 3.41 59.07 20.40
C THR A 27 3.25 57.54 20.34
N GLU A 28 2.21 57.04 19.65
CA GLU A 28 2.03 55.60 19.41
C GLU A 28 3.22 54.96 18.67
N GLU A 29 3.86 55.70 17.75
CA GLU A 29 5.03 55.22 17.02
C GLU A 29 6.29 55.17 17.91
N GLU A 30 6.47 56.13 18.83
CA GLU A 30 7.53 56.08 19.85
C GLU A 30 7.29 54.97 20.89
N TYR A 31 6.03 54.70 21.25
CA TYR A 31 5.68 53.58 22.12
C TYR A 31 6.01 52.23 21.47
N TRP A 32 5.59 52.01 20.21
CA TRP A 32 5.92 50.79 19.49
C TRP A 32 7.43 50.68 19.19
N PHE A 33 8.11 51.79 18.92
CA PHE A 33 9.58 51.81 18.83
C PHE A 33 10.24 51.45 20.17
N PHE A 34 9.76 51.96 21.31
CA PHE A 34 10.26 51.61 22.63
C PHE A 34 10.05 50.11 22.93
N VAL A 35 8.89 49.54 22.58
CA VAL A 35 8.62 48.09 22.71
C VAL A 35 9.56 47.27 21.81
N GLU A 36 9.73 47.68 20.55
CA GLU A 36 10.66 47.01 19.61
C GLU A 36 12.13 47.11 20.07
N GLN A 37 12.55 48.25 20.61
CA GLN A 37 13.86 48.40 21.25
C GLN A 37 13.99 47.52 22.50
N ALA A 38 12.98 47.45 23.37
CA ALA A 38 13.01 46.63 24.59
C ALA A 38 13.04 45.11 24.29
N GLU A 39 12.35 44.65 23.24
CA GLU A 39 12.48 43.28 22.74
C GLU A 39 13.84 43.03 22.06
N ALA A 40 14.39 44.01 21.35
CA ALA A 40 15.72 43.90 20.73
C ALA A 40 16.89 43.95 21.74
N TYR A 41 16.72 44.64 22.87
CA TYR A 41 17.77 44.81 23.89
C TYR A 41 17.92 43.61 24.83
N ASN A 42 16.96 42.68 24.86
CA ASN A 42 17.06 41.41 25.62
C ASN A 42 17.88 40.35 24.86
N GLY A 43 19.05 40.77 24.37
CA GLY A 43 20.07 39.90 23.81
C GLY A 43 20.72 39.00 24.87
N THR A 44 21.15 37.84 24.42
CA THR A 44 21.86 36.79 25.18
C THR A 44 22.93 37.30 26.15
N ARG A 45 22.92 36.79 27.39
CA ARG A 45 24.09 36.80 28.28
C ARG A 45 25.26 36.07 27.60
N SER A 46 26.36 36.78 27.36
CA SER A 46 27.66 36.19 26.98
C SER A 46 28.68 36.37 28.12
N ALA A 47 29.84 35.72 28.01
CA ALA A 47 30.78 35.54 29.12
C ALA A 47 31.95 36.54 29.10
N GLU A 48 32.36 37.00 30.29
CA GLU A 48 33.77 36.99 30.73
C GLU A 48 33.90 37.31 32.25
N TYR A 49 35.09 37.03 32.82
CA TYR A 49 35.57 37.25 34.21
C TYR A 49 34.76 36.65 35.38
N THR A 50 35.30 35.84 36.30
CA THR A 50 36.69 35.50 36.68
C THR A 50 37.45 36.61 37.46
N HIS A 51 37.40 36.51 38.80
CA HIS A 51 38.16 37.26 39.85
C HIS A 51 37.55 38.61 40.34
N ILE A 52 37.09 38.75 41.62
CA ILE A 52 37.81 39.08 42.91
C ILE A 52 37.69 40.59 43.26
N PRO A 53 37.58 41.07 44.53
CA PRO A 53 37.12 40.49 45.82
C PRO A 53 36.04 41.32 46.57
N ASP A 54 35.62 40.93 47.79
CA ASP A 54 35.71 41.78 49.02
C ASP A 54 35.62 40.94 50.34
N ILE A 55 35.70 41.57 51.52
CA ILE A 55 36.23 40.99 52.78
C ILE A 55 35.29 41.08 54.02
N GLN A 56 35.04 39.92 54.65
CA GLN A 56 34.78 39.58 56.09
C GLN A 56 33.76 40.40 56.96
N ASN A 57 33.22 39.83 58.05
CA ASN A 57 33.85 39.88 59.40
C ASN A 57 33.49 38.67 60.31
N GLU A 58 34.52 37.95 60.80
CA GLU A 58 34.73 37.16 62.05
C GLU A 58 33.58 36.32 62.74
N ALA A 59 33.83 35.33 63.63
CA ALA A 59 35.03 35.05 64.46
C ALA A 59 35.22 33.56 64.88
N THR A 60 36.46 33.20 65.27
CA THR A 60 36.89 32.06 66.15
C THR A 60 36.68 30.59 65.66
N THR A 61 37.57 29.60 65.84
CA THR A 61 38.89 29.54 66.55
C THR A 61 39.86 28.49 65.95
N THR A 62 41.16 28.64 66.25
CA THR A 62 42.40 27.83 66.01
C THR A 62 42.27 26.28 66.22
N ALA A 63 43.14 25.34 65.76
CA ALA A 63 44.61 25.27 65.57
C ALA A 63 45.03 23.94 64.82
N ILE A 64 46.28 23.48 64.49
CA ILE A 64 47.68 24.01 64.37
C ILE A 64 48.63 22.95 63.68
N LEU A 65 49.66 23.37 62.89
CA LEU A 65 50.98 22.75 62.46
C LEU A 65 51.17 21.21 62.11
N VAL A 66 52.19 20.69 61.37
CA VAL A 66 53.11 21.11 60.24
C VAL A 66 54.06 19.91 59.81
N ASN A 67 54.74 19.96 58.64
CA ASN A 67 55.91 19.12 58.17
C ASN A 67 55.72 17.63 57.74
N LEU A 68 56.59 16.93 56.97
CA LEU A 68 57.58 17.27 55.89
C LEU A 68 58.22 15.99 55.22
N ILE A 69 58.29 15.93 53.87
CA ILE A 69 59.28 15.28 52.93
C ILE A 69 59.81 13.81 53.09
N ILE A 70 59.63 13.01 52.00
CA ILE A 70 60.46 11.94 51.36
C ILE A 70 61.17 10.84 52.21
N GLY A 71 61.02 9.55 51.81
CA GLY A 71 62.17 8.62 51.77
C GLY A 71 61.98 7.09 51.81
N ILE A 72 62.27 6.42 50.68
CA ILE A 72 62.89 5.06 50.58
C ILE A 72 62.01 3.84 50.98
N ALA A 73 62.40 2.65 50.49
CA ALA A 73 61.70 1.35 50.61
C ALA A 73 62.43 0.34 51.53
N LEU A 74 61.82 -0.86 51.68
CA LEU A 74 62.21 -1.96 52.60
C LEU A 74 61.86 -1.66 54.08
N THR A 75 61.51 -2.62 54.94
CA THR A 75 61.69 -4.09 54.88
C THR A 75 60.48 -4.83 55.51
N ALA A 76 60.49 -6.17 55.47
CA ALA A 76 59.40 -7.05 55.91
C ALA A 76 59.28 -7.24 57.44
N VAL A 77 58.11 -7.78 57.85
CA VAL A 77 57.78 -8.40 59.16
C VAL A 77 57.92 -7.51 60.43
N SER A 78 56.79 -6.91 60.86
CA SER A 78 56.62 -6.45 62.25
C SER A 78 55.17 -6.43 62.79
N VAL A 79 54.16 -6.81 62.00
CA VAL A 79 52.72 -6.78 62.41
C VAL A 79 52.19 -8.18 62.77
N LEU A 80 53.01 -8.99 63.44
CA LEU A 80 52.66 -10.35 63.89
C LEU A 80 52.48 -10.48 65.42
N LEU A 81 52.81 -9.43 66.20
CA LEU A 81 52.84 -9.48 67.67
C LEU A 81 52.23 -8.24 68.34
N ALA A 82 50.93 -8.03 68.15
CA ALA A 82 50.10 -7.28 69.09
C ALA A 82 48.63 -7.77 68.98
N PRO A 83 48.00 -8.29 70.03
CA PRO A 83 46.60 -8.67 69.98
C PRO A 83 45.73 -7.41 69.96
N LYS A 84 45.25 -7.01 68.78
CA LYS A 84 44.11 -6.08 68.71
C LYS A 84 42.93 -6.72 69.45
N PRO A 85 42.18 -5.97 70.28
CA PRO A 85 40.99 -6.49 70.90
C PRO A 85 40.03 -6.98 69.81
N ARG A 86 39.31 -8.08 70.08
CA ARG A 86 38.21 -8.50 69.19
C ARG A 86 37.20 -7.36 69.12
N GLN A 87 37.18 -6.64 67.99
CA GLN A 87 35.95 -5.98 67.57
C GLN A 87 34.86 -7.07 67.53
N PRO A 88 33.62 -6.78 67.95
CA PRO A 88 32.52 -7.72 67.69
C PRO A 88 32.52 -8.03 66.19
N LYS A 89 32.36 -9.31 65.81
CA LYS A 89 32.16 -9.68 64.40
C LYS A 89 30.97 -8.86 63.90
N THR A 90 31.20 -7.87 63.05
CA THR A 90 30.11 -7.27 62.27
C THR A 90 29.45 -8.40 61.48
N PRO A 91 28.13 -8.61 61.58
CA PRO A 91 27.48 -9.67 60.84
C PRO A 91 27.75 -9.54 59.34
N PRO A 92 28.00 -10.65 58.62
CA PRO A 92 28.28 -10.56 57.19
C PRO A 92 27.03 -10.07 56.45
N SER A 93 27.20 -9.09 55.57
CA SER A 93 26.12 -8.60 54.71
C SER A 93 26.49 -8.78 53.24
N LEU A 94 25.54 -9.30 52.46
CA LEU A 94 25.67 -9.52 51.03
C LEU A 94 24.46 -8.90 50.32
N GLN A 95 24.72 -8.03 49.36
CA GLN A 95 23.72 -7.59 48.38
C GLN A 95 24.10 -8.19 47.03
N THR A 96 23.15 -8.78 46.32
CA THR A 96 23.38 -9.37 44.99
C THR A 96 23.05 -8.37 43.87
N ASP A 97 23.54 -8.64 42.65
CA ASP A 97 23.41 -7.72 41.51
C ASP A 97 21.96 -7.55 41.02
N ASP A 98 21.64 -6.36 40.51
CA ASP A 98 20.39 -6.09 39.78
C ASP A 98 20.44 -6.68 38.35
N ALA A 99 19.31 -7.17 37.85
CA ALA A 99 19.13 -7.70 36.50
C ALA A 99 18.21 -6.81 35.66
N THR A 100 18.77 -5.79 35.00
CA THR A 100 18.03 -4.83 34.17
C THR A 100 18.09 -5.16 32.66
N GLY A 101 16.94 -5.09 31.99
CA GLY A 101 16.81 -5.30 30.55
C GLY A 101 17.08 -4.04 29.72
N ARG A 102 17.12 -4.20 28.38
CA ARG A 102 17.19 -3.04 27.47
C ARG A 102 15.93 -2.18 27.59
N SER A 103 16.11 -0.91 27.91
CA SER A 103 15.04 0.11 28.04
C SER A 103 14.76 0.90 26.76
N ARG A 104 15.57 0.71 25.70
CA ARG A 104 15.39 1.40 24.40
C ARG A 104 15.31 0.39 23.28
N PHE A 105 14.17 0.40 22.58
CA PHE A 105 13.92 -0.36 21.36
C PHE A 105 13.78 0.62 20.18
N THR A 106 14.26 0.21 19.00
CA THR A 106 14.02 0.97 17.77
C THR A 106 12.69 0.53 17.17
N PRO A 107 11.73 1.44 16.89
CA PRO A 107 10.50 1.07 16.21
C PRO A 107 10.82 0.54 14.81
N GLN A 108 10.15 -0.54 14.43
CA GLN A 108 10.15 -1.04 13.06
C GLN A 108 9.11 -0.26 12.24
N ASN A 109 9.14 -0.42 10.90
CA ASN A 109 8.27 0.33 10.00
C ASN A 109 7.52 -0.62 9.04
N SER A 110 6.29 -0.24 8.67
CA SER A 110 5.47 -0.90 7.64
C SER A 110 4.98 0.11 6.61
N PHE A 111 4.46 -0.37 5.49
CA PHE A 111 3.60 0.43 4.62
C PHE A 111 2.16 0.39 5.15
N GLY A 112 1.51 1.54 5.28
CA GLY A 112 0.11 1.67 5.69
C GLY A 112 -0.88 1.64 4.53
N SER A 113 -0.48 2.13 3.35
CA SER A 113 -1.29 2.13 2.12
C SER A 113 -0.43 2.01 0.88
N LEU A 114 -1.06 1.59 -0.22
CA LEU A 114 -0.52 1.47 -1.57
C LEU A 114 -1.47 2.14 -2.56
N GLN A 115 -0.96 2.52 -3.73
CA GLN A 115 -1.76 2.85 -4.92
C GLN A 115 -2.59 1.63 -5.38
N GLU A 116 -3.77 1.87 -5.96
CA GLU A 116 -4.60 0.79 -6.52
C GLU A 116 -4.05 0.25 -7.85
N LEU A 117 -4.30 -1.02 -8.14
CA LEU A 117 -3.88 -1.69 -9.37
C LEU A 117 -4.81 -1.34 -10.54
N ALA A 118 -4.24 -1.19 -11.73
CA ALA A 118 -4.97 -0.99 -12.98
C ALA A 118 -6.02 -2.09 -13.20
N THR A 119 -7.21 -1.68 -13.65
CA THR A 119 -8.28 -2.58 -14.10
C THR A 119 -8.14 -2.87 -15.58
N ILE A 120 -8.57 -4.06 -16.02
CA ILE A 120 -8.62 -4.39 -17.46
C ILE A 120 -9.61 -3.41 -18.13
N GLY A 121 -9.15 -2.73 -19.19
CA GLY A 121 -9.89 -1.64 -19.84
C GLY A 121 -9.51 -0.24 -19.37
N SER A 122 -8.59 -0.09 -18.41
CA SER A 122 -7.94 1.20 -18.11
C SER A 122 -7.21 1.73 -19.35
N THR A 123 -7.19 3.06 -19.53
CA THR A 123 -6.39 3.71 -20.56
C THR A 123 -4.89 3.58 -20.29
N ILE A 124 -4.10 3.59 -21.36
CA ILE A 124 -2.64 3.70 -21.28
C ILE A 124 -2.25 5.12 -21.73
N PRO A 125 -1.43 5.86 -20.96
CA PRO A 125 -0.98 7.18 -21.39
C PRO A 125 -0.14 7.17 -22.67
N LEU A 126 -0.20 8.26 -23.43
CA LEU A 126 0.71 8.58 -24.53
C LEU A 126 1.45 9.88 -24.21
N VAL A 127 2.77 9.86 -24.17
CA VAL A 127 3.62 10.98 -23.71
C VAL A 127 4.34 11.63 -24.89
N PHE A 128 3.96 12.86 -25.28
CA PHE A 128 4.60 13.59 -26.37
C PHE A 128 5.35 14.82 -25.83
N THR A 129 6.67 14.84 -25.97
CA THR A 129 7.52 15.96 -25.54
C THR A 129 8.92 15.91 -26.16
N ASP A 130 9.51 17.08 -26.39
CA ASP A 130 10.92 17.30 -26.72
C ASP A 130 11.65 18.12 -25.63
N LYS A 131 10.88 18.77 -24.75
CA LYS A 131 11.34 19.77 -23.76
C LYS A 131 10.95 19.41 -22.31
N GLY A 132 10.50 18.18 -22.08
CA GLY A 132 10.10 17.60 -20.80
C GLY A 132 8.64 17.81 -20.39
N VAL A 133 8.07 16.80 -19.72
CA VAL A 133 6.77 16.85 -19.02
C VAL A 133 6.82 15.91 -17.80
N ARG A 134 6.13 16.25 -16.70
CA ARG A 134 5.90 15.31 -15.58
C ARG A 134 4.71 14.42 -15.90
N VAL A 135 4.89 13.12 -15.73
CA VAL A 135 3.91 12.07 -16.04
C VAL A 135 3.65 11.26 -14.77
N ASN A 136 2.37 11.04 -14.44
CA ASN A 136 1.97 10.15 -13.36
C ASN A 136 1.77 8.72 -13.91
N SER A 137 2.02 7.71 -13.08
CA SER A 137 2.08 6.31 -13.55
C SER A 137 1.00 5.41 -12.97
N THR A 138 0.61 4.41 -13.76
CA THR A 138 -0.42 3.43 -13.41
C THR A 138 0.21 2.15 -12.88
N LEU A 139 -0.23 1.68 -11.70
CA LEU A 139 0.29 0.45 -11.08
C LEU A 139 -0.22 -0.81 -11.81
N LEU A 140 0.69 -1.58 -12.41
CA LEU A 140 0.35 -2.82 -13.12
C LEU A 140 0.49 -4.08 -12.26
N TRP A 141 1.41 -4.07 -11.30
CA TRP A 141 1.77 -5.24 -10.49
C TRP A 141 2.37 -4.78 -9.16
N SER A 142 1.99 -5.42 -8.05
CA SER A 142 2.53 -5.10 -6.73
C SER A 142 2.68 -6.34 -5.84
N GLN A 143 3.77 -6.38 -5.07
CA GLN A 143 4.00 -7.39 -4.04
C GLN A 143 4.60 -6.74 -2.79
N LEU A 144 4.00 -6.97 -1.62
CA LEU A 144 4.64 -6.69 -0.33
C LEU A 144 5.36 -7.95 0.19
N LEU A 145 6.50 -7.76 0.86
CA LEU A 145 7.35 -8.82 1.40
C LEU A 145 7.67 -8.54 2.87
N SER A 146 7.30 -9.45 3.77
CA SER A 146 7.80 -9.45 5.14
C SER A 146 9.27 -9.90 5.19
N ARG A 147 10.15 -9.03 5.68
CA ARG A 147 11.48 -9.39 6.21
C ARG A 147 11.39 -9.23 7.73
N LYS A 148 12.01 -10.09 8.55
CA LYS A 148 11.88 -10.13 10.03
C LYS A 148 11.60 -8.80 10.76
N SER A 149 12.33 -7.72 10.42
CA SER A 149 12.24 -6.39 11.04
C SER A 149 11.67 -5.27 10.14
N TYR A 150 11.34 -5.52 8.87
CA TYR A 150 10.82 -4.48 7.96
C TYR A 150 10.07 -5.08 6.77
N GLN A 151 9.19 -4.29 6.15
CA GLN A 151 8.49 -4.70 4.93
C GLN A 151 9.19 -4.14 3.69
N GLU A 152 9.09 -4.85 2.58
CA GLU A 152 9.58 -4.37 1.29
C GLU A 152 8.45 -4.40 0.25
N LEU A 153 8.19 -3.27 -0.40
CA LEU A 153 7.32 -3.17 -1.56
C LEU A 153 8.12 -3.38 -2.83
N LYS A 154 7.64 -4.25 -3.71
CA LYS A 154 8.01 -4.32 -5.13
C LYS A 154 6.80 -3.86 -5.95
N ALA A 155 6.98 -2.90 -6.85
CA ALA A 155 5.92 -2.40 -7.74
C ALA A 155 6.41 -2.20 -9.18
N VAL A 156 5.54 -2.44 -10.16
CA VAL A 156 5.76 -2.15 -11.59
C VAL A 156 4.72 -1.14 -12.07
N MET A 157 5.20 -0.08 -12.72
CA MET A 157 4.47 1.13 -13.06
C MET A 157 4.53 1.43 -14.55
N LEU A 158 3.40 1.79 -15.15
CA LEU A 158 3.28 2.17 -16.55
C LEU A 158 3.35 3.69 -16.74
N PHE A 159 4.19 4.16 -17.65
CA PHE A 159 4.36 5.58 -17.96
C PHE A 159 3.87 5.98 -19.35
N SER A 160 4.03 5.11 -20.36
CA SER A 160 3.53 5.35 -21.72
C SER A 160 3.35 4.02 -22.45
N HIS A 161 2.44 3.96 -23.41
CA HIS A 161 2.59 3.07 -24.56
C HIS A 161 3.58 3.69 -25.57
N GLY A 162 4.23 2.84 -26.36
CA GLY A 162 5.24 3.24 -27.34
C GLY A 162 6.59 3.61 -26.72
N ARG A 163 7.65 3.47 -27.52
CA ARG A 163 9.02 3.59 -27.04
C ARG A 163 9.40 5.03 -26.68
N ILE A 164 9.71 5.28 -25.41
CA ILE A 164 10.25 6.55 -24.90
C ILE A 164 11.65 6.80 -25.46
N ALA A 165 11.92 8.04 -25.89
CA ALA A 165 13.15 8.39 -26.61
C ALA A 165 14.38 8.54 -25.70
N GLN A 166 14.18 8.97 -24.45
CA GLN A 166 15.23 9.08 -23.43
C GLN A 166 14.69 8.62 -22.08
N ASN A 167 15.38 7.67 -21.42
CA ASN A 167 15.08 7.29 -20.04
C ASN A 167 15.06 8.53 -19.13
N PRO A 168 14.07 8.67 -18.23
CA PRO A 168 14.03 9.78 -17.29
C PRO A 168 15.27 9.84 -16.40
N ASP A 169 15.66 11.04 -15.98
CA ASP A 169 16.70 11.19 -14.95
C ASP A 169 16.22 10.57 -13.64
N PHE A 170 17.13 9.94 -12.89
CA PHE A 170 16.85 9.45 -11.53
C PHE A 170 16.23 10.55 -10.63
N GLU A 171 16.73 11.78 -10.74
CA GLU A 171 16.23 12.94 -9.99
C GLU A 171 14.80 13.37 -10.34
N GLY A 172 14.30 12.96 -11.52
CA GLY A 172 12.98 13.33 -12.01
C GLY A 172 11.84 12.49 -11.42
N TYR A 173 12.14 11.36 -10.78
CA TYR A 173 11.13 10.50 -10.15
C TYR A 173 10.62 11.10 -8.82
N ALA A 174 9.37 10.81 -8.46
CA ALA A 174 8.74 11.26 -7.22
C ALA A 174 7.74 10.22 -6.67
N ILE A 175 7.49 10.27 -5.37
CA ILE A 175 6.40 9.58 -4.68
C ILE A 175 5.57 10.67 -3.98
N GLY A 176 4.37 10.95 -4.50
CA GLY A 176 3.65 12.18 -4.17
C GLY A 176 4.51 13.43 -4.41
N ASP A 177 4.48 14.37 -3.47
CA ASP A 177 5.15 15.67 -3.56
C ASP A 177 6.66 15.63 -3.24
N THR A 178 7.27 14.45 -3.06
CA THR A 178 8.70 14.29 -2.70
C THR A 178 9.49 13.61 -3.82
N LEU A 179 10.61 14.21 -4.24
CA LEU A 179 11.48 13.67 -5.28
C LEU A 179 12.31 12.49 -4.76
N LEU A 180 12.51 11.47 -5.60
CA LEU A 180 13.16 10.22 -5.21
C LEU A 180 14.62 10.40 -4.76
N LYS A 181 15.27 11.48 -5.22
CA LYS A 181 16.64 11.88 -4.87
C LYS A 181 16.82 12.30 -3.41
N ASP A 182 15.74 12.73 -2.75
CA ASP A 182 15.79 13.29 -1.39
C ASP A 182 15.71 12.18 -0.32
N TYR A 183 15.55 10.92 -0.74
CA TYR A 183 15.50 9.75 0.13
C TYR A 183 16.84 8.97 0.19
N PRO A 184 17.07 8.15 1.23
CA PRO A 184 18.31 7.38 1.36
C PRO A 184 18.50 6.33 0.25
N ASN A 185 19.59 6.42 -0.52
CA ASN A 185 20.01 5.44 -1.53
C ASN A 185 20.01 3.96 -1.07
N GLY A 186 20.19 3.72 0.23
CA GLY A 186 20.12 2.38 0.85
C GLY A 186 18.70 1.80 1.00
N LYS A 187 17.65 2.57 0.72
CA LYS A 187 16.25 2.23 1.00
C LYS A 187 15.41 1.92 -0.25
N PHE A 188 15.95 2.13 -1.45
CA PHE A 188 15.25 1.82 -2.71
C PHE A 188 16.14 1.12 -3.74
N ALA A 189 15.51 0.56 -4.77
CA ALA A 189 16.12 0.26 -6.07
C ALA A 189 15.13 0.63 -7.18
N LEU A 190 15.57 1.43 -8.16
CA LEU A 190 14.76 1.87 -9.30
C LEU A 190 15.29 1.25 -10.59
N TYR A 191 14.37 0.89 -11.47
CA TYR A 191 14.60 0.32 -12.79
C TYR A 191 13.70 1.03 -13.80
N PHE A 192 14.17 1.32 -15.02
CA PHE A 192 13.31 1.83 -16.10
C PHE A 192 13.60 1.16 -17.44
N ASN A 193 12.53 0.90 -18.17
CA ASN A 193 12.49 0.24 -19.45
C ASN A 193 11.80 1.16 -20.46
N ASP A 194 12.46 1.42 -21.58
CA ASP A 194 12.03 2.43 -22.56
C ASP A 194 10.85 2.02 -23.43
N GLY A 195 10.39 0.76 -23.37
CA GLY A 195 9.37 0.23 -24.28
C GLY A 195 9.93 -0.21 -25.64
N GLY A 196 11.20 -0.63 -25.70
CA GLY A 196 11.79 -1.22 -26.89
C GLY A 196 11.19 -2.58 -27.31
N PRO A 197 11.53 -3.09 -28.52
CA PRO A 197 11.05 -4.38 -29.01
C PRO A 197 11.41 -5.55 -28.08
N GLY A 198 10.42 -6.40 -27.76
CA GLY A 198 10.59 -7.53 -26.83
C GLY A 198 10.85 -7.13 -25.37
N SER A 199 10.64 -5.86 -25.02
CA SER A 199 10.97 -5.29 -23.71
C SER A 199 9.76 -5.24 -22.77
N ASN A 200 9.04 -6.35 -22.62
CA ASN A 200 7.79 -6.39 -21.86
C ASN A 200 8.01 -6.65 -20.35
N ARG A 201 9.27 -6.66 -19.87
CA ARG A 201 9.73 -7.15 -18.56
C ARG A 201 10.94 -6.35 -18.04
N LEU A 202 11.23 -6.40 -16.74
CA LEU A 202 12.26 -5.57 -16.09
C LEU A 202 13.49 -6.40 -15.70
N LYS A 203 14.65 -6.06 -16.27
CA LYS A 203 15.92 -6.80 -16.16
C LYS A 203 16.95 -6.04 -15.31
N THR A 204 18.05 -6.67 -14.93
CA THR A 204 19.04 -6.06 -14.01
C THR A 204 19.72 -4.84 -14.63
N HIS A 205 19.96 -4.86 -15.94
CA HIS A 205 20.56 -3.74 -16.68
C HIS A 205 19.63 -2.53 -16.86
N HIS A 206 18.35 -2.61 -16.48
CA HIS A 206 17.44 -1.45 -16.42
C HIS A 206 17.64 -0.58 -15.16
N LYS A 207 18.54 -0.97 -14.25
CA LYS A 207 18.69 -0.38 -12.90
C LYS A 207 19.46 0.94 -12.88
N TYR A 208 18.97 1.92 -12.11
CA TYR A 208 19.70 3.15 -11.80
C TYR A 208 20.73 2.91 -10.68
N SER A 209 21.93 3.48 -10.83
CA SER A 209 23.07 3.24 -9.93
C SER A 209 22.87 3.79 -8.51
N GLN A 210 21.99 4.77 -8.34
CA GLN A 210 21.67 5.39 -7.05
C GLN A 210 20.94 4.44 -6.09
N GLY A 211 20.13 3.50 -6.59
CA GLY A 211 19.31 2.62 -5.77
C GLY A 211 20.05 1.35 -5.34
N THR A 212 20.59 1.33 -4.12
CA THR A 212 21.53 0.28 -3.68
C THR A 212 20.89 -0.93 -2.98
N ILE A 213 19.55 -1.05 -2.95
CA ILE A 213 18.90 -2.31 -2.52
C ILE A 213 19.37 -3.45 -3.42
N ARG A 214 19.73 -4.58 -2.79
CA ARG A 214 20.23 -5.79 -3.46
C ARG A 214 19.09 -6.64 -4.04
N ASP A 215 19.42 -7.40 -5.07
CA ASP A 215 18.54 -8.42 -5.62
C ASP A 215 18.51 -9.69 -4.76
N ASP A 216 17.40 -10.44 -4.82
CA ASP A 216 17.01 -11.45 -3.82
C ASP A 216 17.83 -12.76 -3.85
N GLY A 217 18.99 -12.75 -4.51
CA GLY A 217 19.81 -13.92 -4.84
C GLY A 217 19.34 -14.66 -6.10
N ASP A 218 20.27 -15.32 -6.79
CA ASP A 218 20.06 -16.20 -7.95
C ASP A 218 19.07 -15.67 -9.01
N ARG A 219 19.45 -14.60 -9.72
CA ARG A 219 18.82 -14.17 -10.98
C ARG A 219 19.88 -14.11 -12.08
N ASN A 220 19.76 -14.94 -13.11
CA ASN A 220 20.69 -15.02 -14.25
C ASN A 220 20.37 -13.94 -15.31
N ASP A 221 20.41 -12.66 -14.90
CA ASP A 221 19.80 -11.49 -15.56
C ASP A 221 18.34 -11.70 -16.03
N THR A 222 17.64 -12.61 -15.35
CA THR A 222 16.21 -12.85 -15.50
C THR A 222 15.40 -11.86 -14.68
N ASP A 223 14.13 -11.67 -15.07
CA ASP A 223 13.25 -10.61 -14.59
C ASP A 223 13.29 -10.37 -13.07
N VAL A 224 13.57 -9.12 -12.66
CA VAL A 224 13.83 -8.77 -11.26
C VAL A 224 12.54 -8.63 -10.42
N PHE A 225 11.39 -8.55 -11.09
CA PHE A 225 10.06 -8.54 -10.46
C PHE A 225 9.43 -9.94 -10.33
N SER A 226 10.05 -10.96 -10.92
CA SER A 226 9.69 -12.37 -10.73
C SER A 226 9.59 -12.77 -9.26
N MET A 227 8.75 -13.78 -9.03
CA MET A 227 8.47 -14.33 -7.71
C MET A 227 9.04 -15.73 -7.56
N ARG A 228 9.48 -16.06 -6.34
CA ARG A 228 9.77 -17.43 -5.92
C ARG A 228 8.45 -18.20 -5.85
N TRP A 229 8.12 -18.94 -6.90
CA TRP A 229 6.93 -19.80 -6.99
C TRP A 229 7.27 -21.22 -6.53
N HIS A 230 6.22 -21.94 -6.12
CA HIS A 230 6.28 -23.28 -5.53
C HIS A 230 5.27 -24.24 -6.20
N GLY A 231 4.98 -24.03 -7.49
CA GLY A 231 3.89 -24.66 -8.23
C GLY A 231 3.80 -26.19 -8.12
N GLY A 232 4.92 -26.88 -7.90
CA GLY A 232 4.99 -28.32 -7.60
C GLY A 232 5.99 -28.68 -6.49
N PHE A 233 6.00 -27.93 -5.38
CA PHE A 233 7.03 -27.97 -4.30
C PHE A 233 8.48 -27.66 -4.75
N ARG A 234 8.72 -27.53 -6.06
CA ARG A 234 9.97 -27.03 -6.63
C ARG A 234 9.99 -25.51 -6.54
N ARG A 235 11.04 -24.98 -5.90
CA ARG A 235 11.38 -23.55 -5.88
C ARG A 235 11.84 -23.10 -7.27
N GLN A 236 11.08 -22.25 -7.95
CA GLN A 236 11.47 -21.65 -9.23
C GLN A 236 11.16 -20.13 -9.24
N TRP A 237 11.86 -19.36 -10.08
CA TRP A 237 11.54 -17.96 -10.33
C TRP A 237 10.58 -17.86 -11.51
N GLU A 238 9.36 -17.38 -11.28
CA GLU A 238 8.31 -17.32 -12.29
C GLU A 238 7.68 -15.91 -12.41
N PRO A 239 7.17 -15.53 -13.60
CA PRO A 239 6.56 -14.22 -13.86
C PRO A 239 5.09 -14.14 -13.39
N ILE A 240 4.82 -14.63 -12.18
CA ILE A 240 3.49 -14.68 -11.53
C ILE A 240 2.88 -13.26 -11.42
N PHE A 241 1.57 -13.12 -11.67
CA PHE A 241 0.86 -11.89 -11.36
C PHE A 241 0.65 -11.76 -9.85
N SER A 242 0.90 -10.57 -9.30
CA SER A 242 0.67 -10.24 -7.90
C SER A 242 -0.05 -8.90 -7.79
N GLY A 243 -1.12 -8.89 -6.99
CA GLY A 243 -1.74 -7.66 -6.51
C GLY A 243 -1.67 -7.57 -4.99
N ALA A 244 -0.85 -6.67 -4.47
CA ALA A 244 -0.73 -6.37 -3.04
C ALA A 244 -1.78 -5.35 -2.60
N ARG A 245 -2.37 -5.57 -1.42
CA ARG A 245 -3.25 -4.61 -0.73
C ARG A 245 -3.15 -4.70 0.80
N THR A 246 -3.48 -3.60 1.47
CA THR A 246 -3.69 -3.58 2.93
C THR A 246 -5.18 -3.78 3.22
N PRO A 247 -5.61 -4.83 3.96
CA PRO A 247 -7.00 -4.98 4.37
C PRO A 247 -7.37 -3.94 5.45
N SER A 248 -8.66 -3.57 5.52
CA SER A 248 -9.17 -2.51 6.41
C SER A 248 -10.07 -3.02 7.55
N SER A 249 -10.69 -4.19 7.41
CA SER A 249 -11.59 -4.81 8.39
C SER A 249 -11.03 -6.15 8.90
N GLN A 250 -11.39 -6.52 10.15
CA GLN A 250 -11.02 -7.80 10.80
C GLN A 250 -9.54 -8.16 10.68
N THR A 251 -8.65 -7.16 10.79
CA THR A 251 -7.21 -7.37 10.57
C THR A 251 -6.45 -7.79 11.83
N GLU A 252 -6.95 -7.49 13.03
CA GLU A 252 -6.31 -7.81 14.30
C GLU A 252 -6.83 -9.13 14.87
N PHE A 253 -5.95 -9.94 15.46
CA PHE A 253 -6.30 -11.24 16.03
C PHE A 253 -5.34 -11.69 17.14
N GLY A 254 -5.84 -12.56 18.02
CA GLY A 254 -5.12 -12.98 19.22
C GLY A 254 -6.06 -13.32 20.37
N VAL A 255 -5.52 -14.04 21.34
CA VAL A 255 -6.11 -14.12 22.69
C VAL A 255 -5.70 -12.88 23.48
N TYR A 256 -6.54 -12.40 24.38
CA TYR A 256 -6.22 -11.29 25.28
C TYR A 256 -7.07 -11.33 26.57
N SER A 257 -6.75 -10.47 27.54
CA SER A 257 -7.43 -10.34 28.85
C SER A 257 -7.66 -11.72 29.53
N PRO A 258 -6.62 -12.28 30.17
CA PRO A 258 -6.66 -13.65 30.69
C PRO A 258 -7.41 -13.75 32.03
N PHE A 259 -8.39 -14.66 32.11
CA PHE A 259 -9.17 -14.96 33.30
C PHE A 259 -8.76 -16.34 33.90
N PRO A 260 -8.53 -16.43 35.23
CA PRO A 260 -8.02 -17.64 35.88
C PRO A 260 -9.05 -18.77 35.90
N ASN A 261 -8.61 -20.01 36.09
CA ASN A 261 -9.53 -21.16 36.26
C ASN A 261 -9.07 -22.05 37.42
N GLY A 262 -9.41 -21.65 38.65
CA GLY A 262 -8.91 -22.28 39.88
C GLY A 262 -7.39 -22.19 40.02
N MET A 263 -6.80 -21.07 39.58
CA MET A 263 -5.36 -20.81 39.57
C MET A 263 -4.93 -20.03 40.82
N LYS A 264 -3.70 -20.27 41.26
CA LYS A 264 -3.11 -19.61 42.44
C LYS A 264 -2.56 -18.22 42.14
N TYR A 265 -2.66 -17.35 43.13
CA TYR A 265 -1.84 -16.17 43.32
C TYR A 265 -0.65 -16.49 44.23
N LYS A 266 0.45 -15.74 44.04
CA LYS A 266 1.64 -15.74 44.86
C LYS A 266 2.05 -14.30 45.19
N VAL A 267 2.27 -14.04 46.48
CA VAL A 267 3.08 -12.90 46.92
C VAL A 267 4.48 -12.98 46.30
N ASN A 268 5.11 -11.84 46.03
CA ASN A 268 6.45 -11.81 45.45
C ASN A 268 7.48 -12.54 46.33
N TYR A 269 8.48 -13.17 45.71
CA TYR A 269 9.49 -13.94 46.43
C TYR A 269 10.41 -13.03 47.26
N GLU A 270 10.68 -13.40 48.51
CA GLU A 270 11.67 -12.75 49.37
C GLU A 270 12.57 -13.80 50.03
N LEU A 271 13.88 -13.53 50.07
CA LEU A 271 14.86 -14.41 50.72
C LEU A 271 14.87 -14.20 52.24
N VAL A 272 14.04 -14.96 52.95
CA VAL A 272 13.93 -14.88 54.42
C VAL A 272 14.96 -15.80 55.10
N LEU A 273 15.98 -15.21 55.71
CA LEU A 273 16.95 -15.89 56.57
C LEU A 273 16.44 -16.00 58.02
N ILE A 274 16.62 -17.16 58.66
CA ILE A 274 16.29 -17.41 60.06
C ILE A 274 17.58 -17.40 60.89
N GLN A 275 18.09 -16.21 61.18
CA GLN A 275 19.31 -16.00 61.97
C GLN A 275 19.30 -16.75 63.30
N ASP A 276 20.44 -17.30 63.70
CA ASP A 276 20.43 -18.27 64.80
C ASP A 276 20.31 -17.64 66.21
N SER A 277 20.65 -16.35 66.35
CA SER A 277 20.46 -15.56 67.57
C SER A 277 19.00 -15.20 67.88
N LEU A 278 18.08 -15.27 66.90
CA LEU A 278 16.67 -14.99 67.10
C LEU A 278 16.03 -16.05 68.03
N LYS A 279 15.18 -15.62 68.96
CA LYS A 279 14.52 -16.49 69.96
C LYS A 279 13.13 -15.95 70.28
N GLY A 280 12.13 -16.83 70.41
CA GLY A 280 10.74 -16.43 70.57
C GLY A 280 10.21 -15.69 69.34
N GLU A 281 9.30 -14.74 69.56
CA GLU A 281 8.51 -14.03 68.55
C GLU A 281 9.30 -13.64 67.27
N PRO A 282 10.52 -13.08 67.30
CA PRO A 282 11.24 -12.75 66.06
C PRO A 282 11.66 -13.95 65.21
N LYS A 283 11.96 -15.12 65.81
CA LYS A 283 12.31 -16.35 65.07
C LYS A 283 11.05 -16.97 64.46
N ASP A 284 9.93 -16.88 65.16
CA ASP A 284 8.65 -17.43 64.72
C ASP A 284 7.94 -16.52 63.70
N ALA A 285 8.10 -15.20 63.80
CA ALA A 285 7.72 -14.25 62.75
C ALA A 285 8.53 -14.46 61.46
N ALA A 286 9.84 -14.73 61.54
CA ALA A 286 10.66 -15.07 60.38
C ALA A 286 10.21 -16.39 59.73
N ARG A 287 9.84 -17.40 60.55
CA ARG A 287 9.23 -18.65 60.07
C ARG A 287 7.88 -18.41 59.40
N ALA A 288 7.00 -17.64 60.01
CA ALA A 288 5.68 -17.27 59.46
C ALA A 288 5.83 -16.61 58.07
N LYS A 289 6.75 -15.63 57.91
CA LYS A 289 7.03 -15.03 56.60
C LYS A 289 7.53 -16.05 55.56
N LYS A 290 8.46 -16.93 55.96
CA LYS A 290 9.00 -18.02 55.13
C LYS A 290 7.94 -19.08 54.77
N ARG A 291 6.84 -19.19 55.55
CA ARG A 291 5.62 -19.95 55.20
C ARG A 291 4.70 -19.18 54.25
N LYS A 292 4.37 -17.92 54.54
CA LYS A 292 3.48 -17.07 53.70
C LYS A 292 3.94 -16.97 52.24
N ILE A 293 5.25 -16.83 51.99
CA ILE A 293 5.84 -16.84 50.63
C ILE A 293 5.69 -18.22 49.93
N LYS A 294 5.66 -19.31 50.70
CA LYS A 294 5.46 -20.67 50.20
C LYS A 294 3.98 -21.06 50.05
N ALA A 295 3.07 -20.39 50.75
CA ALA A 295 1.63 -20.60 50.65
C ALA A 295 1.08 -20.33 49.24
N ASN A 296 -0.05 -20.94 48.89
CA ASN A 296 -0.72 -20.77 47.60
C ASN A 296 -2.11 -20.20 47.86
N PHE A 297 -2.37 -18.99 47.40
CA PHE A 297 -3.65 -18.32 47.65
C PHE A 297 -4.57 -18.48 46.42
N PRO A 298 -5.86 -18.79 46.57
CA PRO A 298 -6.79 -18.87 45.44
C PRO A 298 -7.16 -17.46 44.93
N ILE A 299 -7.53 -17.37 43.65
CA ILE A 299 -8.01 -16.11 43.02
C ILE A 299 -9.55 -16.05 42.98
N TYR A 300 -10.24 -17.11 43.41
CA TYR A 300 -11.70 -17.19 43.49
C TYR A 300 -12.45 -17.06 42.14
N GLY A 301 -11.75 -17.17 41.01
CA GLY A 301 -12.30 -17.25 39.65
C GLY A 301 -12.17 -18.65 39.04
N ALA A 302 -13.27 -19.24 38.56
CA ALA A 302 -13.25 -20.54 37.88
C ALA A 302 -14.48 -20.80 36.98
N VAL A 303 -14.32 -21.74 36.04
CA VAL A 303 -15.45 -22.36 35.34
C VAL A 303 -16.07 -23.42 36.26
N ILE A 304 -17.31 -23.18 36.72
CA ILE A 304 -17.98 -24.02 37.71
C ILE A 304 -18.84 -25.13 37.09
N SER A 305 -19.43 -24.89 35.93
CA SER A 305 -20.37 -25.82 35.28
C SER A 305 -20.29 -25.77 33.75
N ARG A 306 -20.70 -26.87 33.11
CA ARG A 306 -20.63 -27.10 31.66
C ARG A 306 -21.81 -27.98 31.24
N ASN A 307 -22.42 -27.68 30.10
CA ASN A 307 -23.54 -28.43 29.52
C ASN A 307 -23.26 -28.70 28.04
N ASP A 308 -22.82 -29.92 27.73
CA ASP A 308 -22.33 -30.31 26.39
C ASP A 308 -23.47 -30.39 25.36
N GLY A 309 -24.71 -30.61 25.82
CA GLY A 309 -25.91 -30.63 24.96
C GLY A 309 -26.42 -29.23 24.61
N ALA A 310 -26.45 -28.32 25.60
CA ALA A 310 -26.80 -26.92 25.38
C ALA A 310 -25.65 -26.09 24.75
N ARG A 311 -24.42 -26.63 24.82
CA ARG A 311 -23.15 -25.98 24.44
C ARG A 311 -22.90 -24.71 25.25
N THR A 312 -23.19 -24.74 26.56
CA THR A 312 -22.93 -23.64 27.49
C THR A 312 -21.98 -24.02 28.61
N PHE A 313 -21.34 -23.01 29.21
CA PHE A 313 -20.59 -23.14 30.46
C PHE A 313 -20.80 -21.89 31.31
N LYS A 314 -20.57 -22.00 32.63
CA LYS A 314 -20.66 -20.87 33.56
C LYS A 314 -19.33 -20.60 34.23
N TYR A 315 -18.92 -19.34 34.19
CA TYR A 315 -17.78 -18.80 34.92
C TYR A 315 -18.28 -18.07 36.17
N GLN A 316 -17.60 -18.23 37.30
CA GLN A 316 -17.96 -17.59 38.57
C GLN A 316 -16.78 -16.80 39.11
N ILE A 317 -17.06 -15.59 39.60
CA ILE A 317 -16.18 -14.80 40.46
C ILE A 317 -16.78 -14.86 41.86
N SER A 318 -16.11 -15.53 42.81
CA SER A 318 -16.66 -15.74 44.15
C SER A 318 -16.52 -14.50 45.02
N GLY A 319 -17.60 -14.15 45.71
CA GLY A 319 -17.63 -13.16 46.79
C GLY A 319 -17.05 -13.66 48.11
N SER A 320 -16.55 -14.89 48.15
CA SER A 320 -15.89 -15.45 49.34
C SER A 320 -14.61 -14.68 49.64
N ASP A 321 -14.40 -14.31 50.89
CA ASP A 321 -13.16 -13.70 51.34
C ASP A 321 -12.09 -14.77 51.61
N ILE A 322 -10.88 -14.31 51.96
CA ILE A 322 -9.85 -15.20 52.52
C ILE A 322 -10.25 -15.43 53.98
N ASP A 323 -10.52 -16.69 54.33
CA ASP A 323 -10.82 -17.08 55.70
C ASP A 323 -9.54 -16.95 56.54
N GLU A 324 -9.54 -16.16 57.61
CA GLU A 324 -8.33 -15.94 58.41
C GLU A 324 -7.97 -17.21 59.20
N ASP A 325 -8.97 -17.99 59.63
CA ASP A 325 -8.83 -19.28 60.34
C ASP A 325 -8.12 -20.34 59.47
N ASP A 326 -8.22 -20.27 58.13
CA ASP A 326 -7.46 -21.14 57.20
C ASP A 326 -5.95 -20.80 57.18
N PHE A 327 -5.54 -19.66 57.78
CA PHE A 327 -4.21 -19.07 57.68
C PHE A 327 -3.62 -18.56 59.01
N ASP A 328 -4.15 -18.98 60.17
CA ASP A 328 -3.61 -18.79 61.55
C ASP A 328 -2.07 -18.87 61.64
N ASP A 329 -1.47 -19.77 60.85
CA ASP A 329 -0.03 -20.01 60.78
C ASP A 329 0.80 -18.77 60.32
N PHE A 330 0.15 -17.64 60.02
CA PHE A 330 0.73 -16.35 59.64
C PHE A 330 0.55 -15.20 60.64
N ASP A 331 -0.18 -15.34 61.76
CA ASP A 331 -0.48 -14.32 62.82
C ASP A 331 0.28 -12.98 62.70
N THR A 332 1.60 -13.03 62.90
CA THR A 332 2.54 -11.88 62.90
C THR A 332 2.63 -11.06 61.59
N TRP A 333 2.02 -11.52 60.48
CA TRP A 333 2.04 -10.90 59.16
C TRP A 333 0.66 -10.82 58.46
N GLY A 334 -0.37 -11.48 59.01
CA GLY A 334 -1.73 -11.52 58.44
C GLY A 334 -1.85 -11.97 56.97
N VAL A 335 -3.00 -11.69 56.35
CA VAL A 335 -3.28 -11.94 54.91
C VAL A 335 -3.80 -10.72 54.15
N GLU A 336 -3.96 -9.56 54.79
CA GLU A 336 -4.54 -8.32 54.22
C GLU A 336 -3.96 -7.89 52.86
N ASP A 337 -2.63 -7.98 52.69
CA ASP A 337 -1.92 -7.71 51.43
C ASP A 337 -2.28 -8.69 50.30
N VAL A 338 -2.64 -9.93 50.65
CA VAL A 338 -3.16 -10.95 49.73
C VAL A 338 -4.62 -10.67 49.42
N SER A 339 -5.43 -10.37 50.44
CA SER A 339 -6.86 -10.04 50.31
C SER A 339 -7.07 -8.89 49.34
N GLN A 340 -6.37 -7.76 49.53
CA GLN A 340 -6.44 -6.60 48.64
C GLN A 340 -5.99 -6.91 47.20
N ALA A 341 -4.93 -7.72 47.02
CA ALA A 341 -4.43 -8.09 45.69
C ALA A 341 -5.42 -9.01 44.94
N VAL A 342 -6.04 -9.97 45.65
CA VAL A 342 -7.02 -10.90 45.08
C VAL A 342 -8.38 -10.25 44.87
N GLU A 343 -8.83 -9.37 45.77
CA GLU A 343 -10.01 -8.52 45.58
C GLU A 343 -9.87 -7.63 44.35
N ARG A 344 -8.74 -6.91 44.22
CA ARG A 344 -8.48 -6.11 43.03
C ARG A 344 -8.53 -6.93 41.75
N ARG A 345 -7.87 -8.10 41.71
CA ARG A 345 -7.92 -9.01 40.56
C ARG A 345 -9.35 -9.43 40.22
N ARG A 346 -10.25 -9.58 41.21
CA ARG A 346 -11.68 -9.89 40.98
C ARG A 346 -12.45 -8.70 40.39
N ILE A 347 -12.19 -7.48 40.85
CA ILE A 347 -12.75 -6.25 40.27
C ILE A 347 -12.30 -6.09 38.81
N ASP A 348 -10.98 -6.16 38.56
CA ASP A 348 -10.38 -6.10 37.22
C ASP A 348 -10.97 -7.17 36.27
N MET A 349 -11.35 -8.35 36.81
CA MET A 349 -11.99 -9.43 36.05
C MET A 349 -13.49 -9.20 35.77
N ASP A 350 -14.24 -8.61 36.70
CA ASP A 350 -15.67 -8.34 36.51
C ASP A 350 -15.86 -7.20 35.49
N GLU A 351 -15.04 -6.14 35.55
CA GLU A 351 -15.02 -5.05 34.56
C GLU A 351 -14.61 -5.53 33.15
N ALA A 352 -13.66 -6.48 33.05
CA ALA A 352 -13.21 -7.00 31.76
C ALA A 352 -14.16 -8.03 31.12
N LEU A 353 -15.07 -8.64 31.89
CA LEU A 353 -16.12 -9.52 31.37
C LEU A 353 -17.30 -8.70 30.85
N SER A 354 -17.83 -9.08 29.69
CA SER A 354 -18.95 -8.37 29.06
C SER A 354 -19.80 -9.29 28.19
N VAL A 355 -21.12 -9.09 28.23
CA VAL A 355 -22.11 -9.82 27.41
C VAL A 355 -22.00 -9.40 25.94
N GLY A 356 -22.15 -10.35 25.02
CA GLY A 356 -22.01 -10.17 23.58
C GLY A 356 -20.59 -10.38 23.04
N GLU A 357 -19.58 -10.19 23.87
CA GLU A 357 -18.16 -10.34 23.49
C GLU A 357 -17.74 -11.79 23.22
N GLN A 358 -16.64 -11.95 22.48
CA GLN A 358 -16.09 -13.24 22.06
C GLN A 358 -14.88 -13.68 22.91
N TYR A 359 -14.86 -14.96 23.26
CA TYR A 359 -13.90 -15.59 24.15
C TYR A 359 -13.44 -16.95 23.59
N THR A 360 -12.30 -17.44 24.06
CA THR A 360 -11.83 -18.81 23.83
C THR A 360 -11.48 -19.49 25.16
N ILE A 361 -11.73 -20.80 25.22
CA ILE A 361 -11.27 -21.68 26.30
C ILE A 361 -11.19 -23.12 25.78
N GLY A 362 -10.08 -23.81 26.06
CA GLY A 362 -9.79 -25.09 25.42
C GLY A 362 -9.76 -24.96 23.89
N ALA A 363 -10.49 -25.83 23.18
CA ALA A 363 -10.66 -25.83 21.72
C ALA A 363 -11.87 -25.01 21.20
N CYS A 364 -12.58 -24.31 22.09
CA CYS A 364 -13.89 -23.71 21.82
C CYS A 364 -13.84 -22.19 21.69
N ILE A 365 -14.58 -21.65 20.72
CA ILE A 365 -14.93 -20.22 20.64
C ILE A 365 -16.33 -20.04 21.24
N ALA A 366 -16.48 -19.10 22.15
CA ALA A 366 -17.72 -18.81 22.84
C ALA A 366 -18.06 -17.32 22.84
N SER A 367 -19.34 -17.00 23.05
CA SER A 367 -19.79 -15.64 23.39
C SER A 367 -20.41 -15.63 24.78
N CYS A 368 -20.17 -14.58 25.56
CA CYS A 368 -20.88 -14.37 26.82
C CYS A 368 -22.33 -14.00 26.52
N ILE A 369 -23.30 -14.75 27.06
CA ILE A 369 -24.75 -14.57 26.79
C ILE A 369 -25.53 -14.05 28.00
N SER A 370 -24.96 -14.09 29.20
CA SER A 370 -25.54 -13.51 30.41
C SER A 370 -24.45 -13.22 31.46
N GLY A 371 -24.71 -12.25 32.34
CA GLY A 371 -23.85 -11.85 33.46
C GLY A 371 -24.70 -11.34 34.64
N PRO A 372 -24.08 -10.82 35.71
CA PRO A 372 -24.80 -10.13 36.78
C PRO A 372 -25.37 -8.77 36.32
N ASP A 373 -26.44 -8.31 36.97
CA ASP A 373 -27.01 -6.96 36.75
C ASP A 373 -26.23 -5.85 37.49
N ASP A 374 -25.44 -6.23 38.51
CA ASP A 374 -24.63 -5.34 39.34
C ASP A 374 -23.14 -5.68 39.21
N ILE A 375 -22.27 -4.72 39.56
CA ILE A 375 -20.81 -4.91 39.70
C ILE A 375 -20.49 -5.89 40.85
N TRP A 376 -19.40 -6.64 40.71
CA TRP A 376 -18.83 -7.49 41.76
C TRP A 376 -18.30 -6.68 42.97
N GLU A 377 -18.59 -7.18 44.17
CA GLU A 377 -18.15 -6.63 45.46
C GLU A 377 -17.81 -7.80 46.41
N ALA A 378 -17.02 -7.56 47.46
CA ALA A 378 -16.78 -8.55 48.52
C ALA A 378 -18.11 -9.04 49.15
N GLY A 379 -18.19 -10.32 49.50
CA GLY A 379 -19.42 -11.00 49.89
C GLY A 379 -20.38 -11.37 48.74
N LYS A 380 -20.24 -10.76 47.54
CA LYS A 380 -21.15 -10.95 46.40
C LYS A 380 -20.56 -11.85 45.32
N THR A 381 -21.34 -12.80 44.79
CA THR A 381 -20.84 -13.77 43.79
C THR A 381 -21.40 -13.48 42.41
N SER A 382 -20.55 -13.03 41.48
CA SER A 382 -20.89 -12.84 40.06
C SER A 382 -20.84 -14.17 39.31
N THR A 383 -21.80 -14.41 38.42
CA THR A 383 -21.83 -15.59 37.54
C THR A 383 -22.18 -15.20 36.12
N PHE A 384 -21.32 -15.57 35.18
CA PHE A 384 -21.46 -15.32 33.75
C PHE A 384 -21.74 -16.63 33.02
N GLU A 385 -22.67 -16.63 32.06
CA GLU A 385 -22.96 -17.80 31.21
C GLU A 385 -22.52 -17.54 29.77
N PHE A 386 -21.80 -18.50 29.21
CA PHE A 386 -21.20 -18.46 27.88
C PHE A 386 -21.81 -19.54 27.00
N LYS A 387 -21.94 -19.27 25.70
CA LYS A 387 -22.40 -20.21 24.70
C LYS A 387 -21.32 -20.44 23.65
N VAL A 388 -20.89 -21.69 23.49
CA VAL A 388 -19.95 -22.12 22.46
C VAL A 388 -20.66 -22.14 21.11
N SER A 389 -20.13 -21.39 20.15
CA SER A 389 -20.66 -21.21 18.81
C SER A 389 -19.82 -21.92 17.74
N ASP A 390 -18.51 -22.01 17.97
CA ASP A 390 -17.53 -22.50 16.99
C ASP A 390 -16.33 -23.17 17.70
N TYR A 391 -15.44 -23.81 16.94
CA TYR A 391 -14.30 -24.57 17.44
C TYR A 391 -13.18 -24.65 16.40
N PHE A 392 -11.94 -24.89 16.85
CA PHE A 392 -10.78 -24.87 15.95
C PHE A 392 -10.04 -26.20 15.76
N VAL A 393 -10.33 -27.23 16.58
CA VAL A 393 -9.65 -28.54 16.51
C VAL A 393 -10.60 -29.71 16.82
N GLY A 394 -10.36 -30.86 16.17
CA GLY A 394 -11.04 -32.13 16.47
C GLY A 394 -12.28 -32.44 15.61
N PRO A 395 -12.95 -33.59 15.87
CA PRO A 395 -13.93 -34.16 14.93
C PRO A 395 -15.36 -33.61 15.04
N SER A 396 -15.74 -32.96 16.15
CA SER A 396 -16.98 -32.18 16.23
C SER A 396 -17.01 -31.25 17.44
N LEU A 397 -17.84 -30.19 17.38
CA LEU A 397 -18.03 -29.21 18.45
C LEU A 397 -18.43 -29.85 19.79
N ASN A 398 -19.17 -30.97 19.78
CA ASN A 398 -19.54 -31.69 21.01
C ASN A 398 -18.31 -32.36 21.68
N HIS A 399 -17.29 -32.75 20.91
CA HIS A 399 -16.01 -33.21 21.47
C HIS A 399 -15.14 -32.02 21.92
N ALA A 400 -15.23 -30.88 21.24
CA ALA A 400 -14.56 -29.64 21.65
C ALA A 400 -15.05 -29.17 23.03
N MET A 401 -16.36 -29.25 23.32
CA MET A 401 -16.92 -29.01 24.67
C MET A 401 -16.18 -29.81 25.76
N GLY A 402 -15.73 -31.03 25.44
CA GLY A 402 -14.92 -31.88 26.32
C GLY A 402 -13.67 -31.20 26.89
N THR A 403 -13.11 -30.22 26.17
CA THR A 403 -11.90 -29.47 26.52
C THR A 403 -12.13 -28.27 27.45
N VAL A 404 -13.38 -27.85 27.66
CA VAL A 404 -13.69 -26.78 28.62
C VAL A 404 -13.67 -27.41 30.01
N GLU A 405 -12.62 -27.14 30.78
CA GLU A 405 -12.40 -27.73 32.10
C GLU A 405 -13.05 -26.93 33.22
N ARG A 406 -13.57 -27.66 34.22
CA ARG A 406 -14.14 -27.11 35.44
C ARG A 406 -13.17 -27.30 36.60
N GLU A 407 -12.98 -26.28 37.42
CA GLU A 407 -12.19 -26.34 38.65
C GLU A 407 -12.96 -25.61 39.77
N ALA A 408 -12.55 -25.77 41.03
CA ALA A 408 -13.12 -24.99 42.13
C ALA A 408 -12.61 -23.54 42.12
N VAL A 409 -13.45 -22.60 42.56
CA VAL A 409 -13.06 -21.18 42.75
C VAL A 409 -11.90 -21.03 43.74
N HIS A 410 -11.90 -21.82 44.83
CA HIS A 410 -10.79 -21.95 45.79
C HIS A 410 -9.62 -22.80 45.27
N GLY A 411 -9.52 -23.05 43.96
CA GLY A 411 -8.43 -23.79 43.35
C GLY A 411 -7.09 -23.05 43.43
N THR A 412 -6.01 -23.81 43.67
CA THR A 412 -4.64 -23.29 43.80
C THR A 412 -3.67 -23.93 42.79
N ARG A 413 -4.16 -24.16 41.56
CA ARG A 413 -3.39 -24.70 40.43
C ARG A 413 -2.31 -23.72 39.95
N PHE A 414 -1.22 -24.22 39.41
CA PHE A 414 -0.29 -23.37 38.65
C PHE A 414 -0.98 -22.88 37.37
N PRO A 415 -0.64 -21.68 36.86
CA PRO A 415 -1.26 -21.13 35.66
C PRO A 415 -1.31 -22.11 34.49
N TYR A 416 -0.26 -22.91 34.25
CA TYR A 416 -0.17 -23.83 33.12
C TYR A 416 -0.99 -25.14 33.26
N GLU A 417 -1.51 -25.47 34.45
CA GLU A 417 -2.17 -26.77 34.73
C GLU A 417 -3.63 -26.83 34.29
N ARG A 418 -4.24 -25.69 33.94
CA ARG A 418 -5.66 -25.54 33.59
C ARG A 418 -5.86 -24.64 32.38
N GLU A 419 -7.02 -24.74 31.75
CA GLU A 419 -7.42 -23.85 30.66
C GLU A 419 -7.77 -22.46 31.20
N THR A 420 -7.07 -21.43 30.70
CA THR A 420 -7.40 -20.01 30.91
C THR A 420 -8.63 -19.66 30.07
N LEU A 421 -9.60 -18.94 30.62
CA LEU A 421 -10.63 -18.26 29.80
C LEU A 421 -10.01 -16.95 29.28
N LEU A 422 -10.16 -16.67 27.99
CA LEU A 422 -9.50 -15.53 27.33
C LEU A 422 -10.51 -14.79 26.46
N ARG A 423 -10.47 -13.46 26.39
CA ARG A 423 -11.09 -12.75 25.24
C ARG A 423 -10.38 -13.17 23.96
N ALA A 424 -11.11 -13.22 22.84
CA ALA A 424 -10.59 -13.69 21.57
C ALA A 424 -11.07 -12.81 20.41
N THR A 425 -10.13 -12.37 19.57
CA THR A 425 -10.44 -11.74 18.29
C THR A 425 -9.95 -12.63 17.16
N VAL A 426 -10.86 -13.00 16.25
CA VAL A 426 -10.56 -13.74 15.02
C VAL A 426 -10.30 -12.75 13.89
N GLY A 427 -9.17 -12.89 13.20
CA GLY A 427 -8.82 -12.07 12.04
C GLY A 427 -9.17 -12.78 10.75
N ALA A 428 -9.61 -12.07 9.71
CA ALA A 428 -10.09 -12.68 8.47
C ALA A 428 -9.68 -11.90 7.22
N VAL A 429 -9.59 -12.61 6.09
CA VAL A 429 -9.36 -12.05 4.77
C VAL A 429 -10.05 -12.88 3.68
N THR A 430 -10.90 -12.22 2.91
CA THR A 430 -11.50 -12.72 1.66
C THR A 430 -10.65 -12.28 0.46
N ASN A 431 -10.47 -13.13 -0.55
CA ASN A 431 -9.83 -12.74 -1.82
C ASN A 431 -10.77 -11.89 -2.69
N ASN A 432 -10.26 -10.79 -3.26
CA ASN A 432 -11.02 -9.95 -4.20
C ASN A 432 -11.06 -10.56 -5.63
N ARG A 433 -10.16 -11.50 -5.96
CA ARG A 433 -10.08 -12.19 -7.26
C ARG A 433 -9.77 -13.69 -7.08
N ALA A 434 -10.08 -14.52 -8.08
CA ALA A 434 -9.75 -15.95 -8.03
C ALA A 434 -8.22 -16.15 -8.07
N CYS A 435 -7.65 -16.80 -7.06
CA CYS A 435 -6.19 -16.88 -6.84
C CYS A 435 -5.65 -18.31 -6.91
N ASP A 436 -4.46 -18.48 -7.48
CA ASP A 436 -3.67 -19.71 -7.43
C ASP A 436 -2.86 -19.82 -6.13
N ALA A 437 -2.58 -18.67 -5.50
CA ALA A 437 -2.10 -18.59 -4.13
C ALA A 437 -2.49 -17.25 -3.48
N THR A 438 -2.56 -17.22 -2.16
CA THR A 438 -2.71 -15.98 -1.36
C THR A 438 -1.55 -15.91 -0.38
N GLU A 439 -0.80 -14.81 -0.38
CA GLU A 439 0.24 -14.56 0.62
C GLU A 439 -0.23 -13.49 1.60
N ILE A 440 -0.28 -13.84 2.89
CA ILE A 440 -0.78 -12.99 3.96
C ILE A 440 0.41 -12.59 4.82
N GLY A 441 0.73 -11.29 4.82
CA GLY A 441 1.77 -10.71 5.67
C GLY A 441 1.24 -10.48 7.07
N LEU A 442 1.93 -11.01 8.07
CA LEU A 442 1.60 -10.86 9.49
C LEU A 442 2.60 -9.94 10.19
N LYS A 443 2.07 -9.07 11.04
CA LYS A 443 2.78 -8.20 11.99
C LYS A 443 2.39 -8.66 13.39
N SER A 444 3.34 -8.83 14.30
CA SER A 444 3.05 -9.36 15.64
C SER A 444 3.92 -8.74 16.72
N VAL A 445 3.34 -8.42 17.87
CA VAL A 445 4.04 -7.85 19.04
C VAL A 445 3.81 -8.78 20.22
N VAL A 446 4.78 -9.65 20.49
CA VAL A 446 4.69 -10.70 21.52
C VAL A 446 5.83 -10.52 22.52
N TRP A 447 5.51 -10.43 23.81
CA TRP A 447 6.46 -10.32 24.93
C TRP A 447 5.79 -10.61 26.28
N ARG A 448 6.60 -11.03 27.26
CA ARG A 448 6.29 -10.94 28.70
C ARG A 448 7.36 -10.09 29.36
N LYS A 449 7.09 -9.55 30.54
CA LYS A 449 7.96 -8.61 31.27
C LYS A 449 7.89 -8.93 32.76
N ILE A 450 9.04 -8.93 33.39
CA ILE A 450 9.23 -8.98 34.83
C ILE A 450 9.58 -7.56 35.28
N ASN A 451 8.93 -7.06 36.34
CA ASN A 451 9.01 -5.66 36.75
C ASN A 451 9.19 -5.53 38.27
N GLY A 452 10.44 -5.40 38.73
CA GLY A 452 10.77 -5.22 40.15
C GLY A 452 10.65 -6.50 41.00
N PHE A 453 10.75 -7.68 40.38
CA PHE A 453 10.79 -8.95 41.10
C PHE A 453 12.22 -9.24 41.60
N PRO A 454 12.45 -9.77 42.81
CA PRO A 454 13.81 -10.04 43.27
C PRO A 454 14.57 -11.05 42.39
N ASN A 455 15.88 -10.80 42.22
CA ASN A 455 16.74 -11.47 41.25
C ASN A 455 17.19 -12.85 41.75
N VAL A 456 16.26 -13.81 41.79
CA VAL A 456 16.47 -15.18 42.27
C VAL A 456 17.58 -15.93 41.55
N ASN A 457 17.91 -15.56 40.31
CA ASN A 457 19.08 -16.07 39.57
C ASN A 457 20.44 -15.77 40.25
N THR A 458 20.48 -14.87 41.23
CA THR A 458 21.71 -14.50 41.97
C THR A 458 21.71 -15.01 43.41
N GLN A 459 20.71 -15.79 43.81
CA GLN A 459 20.65 -16.37 45.15
C GLN A 459 21.85 -17.31 45.41
N PRO A 460 22.56 -17.18 46.53
CA PRO A 460 23.63 -18.10 46.90
C PRO A 460 23.15 -19.54 47.12
N ASP A 461 24.10 -20.48 47.11
CA ASP A 461 23.83 -21.89 47.42
C ASP A 461 23.39 -22.10 48.89
N ASP A 462 22.75 -23.25 49.13
CA ASP A 462 22.14 -23.56 50.43
C ASP A 462 23.20 -23.63 51.57
N GLU A 463 24.48 -23.91 51.25
CA GLU A 463 25.61 -23.84 52.21
C GLU A 463 25.94 -22.38 52.59
N THR A 464 26.01 -21.47 51.61
CA THR A 464 26.21 -20.04 51.88
C THR A 464 25.03 -19.44 52.65
N LEU A 465 23.80 -19.84 52.34
CA LEU A 465 22.61 -19.42 53.09
C LEU A 465 22.69 -19.85 54.56
N GLN A 466 22.99 -21.13 54.83
CA GLN A 466 23.15 -21.65 56.19
C GLN A 466 24.24 -20.89 56.96
N LYS A 467 25.41 -20.66 56.32
CA LYS A 467 26.50 -19.89 56.94
C LYS A 467 26.07 -18.48 57.35
N PHE A 468 25.24 -17.80 56.55
CA PHE A 468 24.72 -16.47 56.93
C PHE A 468 23.65 -16.55 58.04
N GLU A 469 22.84 -17.61 58.11
CA GLU A 469 21.94 -17.86 59.25
C GLU A 469 22.76 -18.08 60.55
N ASP A 470 23.81 -18.91 60.51
CA ASP A 470 24.74 -19.21 61.61
C ASP A 470 25.55 -17.98 62.07
N GLU A 471 26.15 -17.22 61.14
CA GLU A 471 26.93 -16.02 61.44
C GLU A 471 26.05 -14.78 61.71
N ASN A 472 24.72 -14.93 61.72
CA ASN A 472 23.71 -13.88 61.96
C ASN A 472 23.75 -12.74 60.94
N GLY A 473 24.20 -13.04 59.73
CA GLY A 473 24.30 -12.11 58.63
C GLY A 473 22.96 -11.82 57.94
N SER A 474 23.04 -10.97 56.91
CA SER A 474 21.92 -10.59 56.06
C SER A 474 22.27 -10.79 54.59
N ILE A 475 21.35 -11.33 53.81
CA ILE A 475 21.45 -11.38 52.35
C ILE A 475 20.25 -10.63 51.78
N SER A 476 20.51 -9.69 50.86
CA SER A 476 19.49 -8.95 50.11
C SER A 476 19.67 -9.26 48.63
N LEU A 477 18.60 -9.70 47.97
CA LEU A 477 18.63 -9.92 46.52
C LEU A 477 18.45 -8.59 45.79
N GLY A 478 19.22 -8.37 44.73
CA GLY A 478 18.97 -7.29 43.76
C GLY A 478 17.62 -7.46 43.05
N ASN A 479 17.21 -6.47 42.26
CA ASN A 479 15.94 -6.47 41.54
C ASN A 479 16.09 -6.86 40.07
N MET A 480 15.09 -7.56 39.54
CA MET A 480 14.97 -7.94 38.14
C MET A 480 13.86 -7.13 37.45
N SER A 481 14.23 -6.43 36.37
CA SER A 481 13.32 -5.63 35.55
C SER A 481 13.69 -5.77 34.07
N LYS A 482 13.07 -6.73 33.38
CA LYS A 482 13.43 -7.10 31.99
C LYS A 482 12.26 -7.73 31.23
N TYR A 483 12.31 -7.63 29.90
CA TYR A 483 11.46 -8.44 29.02
C TYR A 483 11.99 -9.88 28.94
N VAL A 484 11.07 -10.83 28.82
CA VAL A 484 11.28 -12.29 28.76
C VAL A 484 10.37 -12.90 27.68
N SER A 485 10.55 -14.19 27.36
CA SER A 485 9.78 -14.87 26.31
C SER A 485 8.30 -14.99 26.66
N ARG A 486 7.45 -14.69 25.67
CA ARG A 486 6.08 -15.21 25.54
C ARG A 486 5.93 -15.93 24.20
N LEU A 487 5.05 -16.92 24.14
CA LEU A 487 4.60 -17.60 22.93
C LEU A 487 3.11 -17.32 22.73
N SER A 488 2.72 -16.93 21.51
CA SER A 488 1.30 -16.78 21.12
C SER A 488 0.94 -17.73 20.00
N PHE A 489 -0.30 -18.21 19.97
CA PHE A 489 -0.73 -19.33 19.12
C PHE A 489 -2.03 -19.03 18.35
N PHE A 490 -2.12 -19.58 17.15
CA PHE A 490 -3.33 -19.55 16.33
C PHE A 490 -3.35 -20.73 15.34
N VAL A 491 -4.52 -21.07 14.82
CA VAL A 491 -4.66 -21.93 13.64
C VAL A 491 -5.08 -21.13 12.42
N LEU A 492 -4.75 -21.68 11.24
CA LEU A 492 -5.25 -21.20 9.96
C LEU A 492 -6.48 -22.03 9.57
N GLN A 493 -7.59 -21.35 9.30
CA GLN A 493 -8.78 -21.96 8.70
C GLN A 493 -9.05 -21.33 7.32
N ALA A 494 -9.49 -22.15 6.37
CA ALA A 494 -9.81 -21.76 5.01
C ALA A 494 -11.21 -22.23 4.60
N ARG A 495 -11.89 -21.45 3.75
CA ARG A 495 -13.09 -21.88 3.02
C ARG A 495 -13.12 -21.25 1.62
N GLN A 496 -13.79 -21.91 0.68
CA GLN A 496 -14.14 -21.29 -0.61
C GLN A 496 -15.27 -20.28 -0.39
N ILE A 497 -15.33 -19.19 -1.16
CA ILE A 497 -16.47 -18.26 -1.08
C ILE A 497 -17.78 -19.03 -1.42
N ASN A 498 -18.85 -18.72 -0.67
CA ASN A 498 -20.14 -19.43 -0.64
C ASN A 498 -20.12 -20.82 0.03
N SER A 499 -18.99 -21.28 0.58
CA SER A 499 -19.00 -22.41 1.53
C SER A 499 -19.45 -21.93 2.92
N ASN A 500 -20.27 -22.73 3.59
CA ASN A 500 -20.57 -22.54 5.00
C ASN A 500 -19.48 -23.14 5.90
N ASP A 501 -18.85 -24.23 5.46
CA ASP A 501 -17.92 -25.01 6.26
C ASP A 501 -16.49 -24.46 6.21
N TRP A 502 -15.87 -24.35 7.38
CA TRP A 502 -14.47 -23.97 7.58
C TRP A 502 -13.57 -25.19 7.74
N ILE A 503 -12.39 -25.15 7.12
CA ILE A 503 -11.42 -26.24 7.14
C ILE A 503 -10.16 -25.78 7.90
N THR A 504 -9.86 -26.38 9.06
CA THR A 504 -8.56 -26.19 9.74
C THR A 504 -7.44 -26.81 8.93
N LEU A 505 -6.39 -26.03 8.66
CA LEU A 505 -5.19 -26.43 7.92
C LEU A 505 -4.00 -26.54 8.87
N GLY A 506 -3.34 -27.71 8.88
CA GLY A 506 -2.12 -27.93 9.65
C GLY A 506 -1.95 -29.33 10.24
N ASP A 507 -2.86 -30.28 10.00
CA ASP A 507 -2.99 -31.54 10.78
C ASP A 507 -3.08 -31.25 12.30
N ASP A 508 -4.01 -30.39 12.72
CA ASP A 508 -4.27 -29.97 14.11
C ASP A 508 -3.08 -29.31 14.85
N ARG A 509 -1.99 -28.98 14.16
CA ARG A 509 -0.84 -28.20 14.69
C ARG A 509 -1.08 -26.68 14.59
N PHE A 510 -0.42 -25.95 15.48
CA PHE A 510 -0.57 -24.50 15.65
C PHE A 510 0.54 -23.72 14.95
N PHE A 511 0.20 -22.54 14.43
CA PHE A 511 1.18 -21.48 14.21
C PHE A 511 1.53 -20.84 15.55
N CYS A 512 2.82 -20.51 15.72
CA CYS A 512 3.34 -19.91 16.94
C CYS A 512 4.23 -18.71 16.63
N VAL A 513 4.15 -17.66 17.44
CA VAL A 513 5.12 -16.55 17.47
C VAL A 513 5.74 -16.50 18.86
N ARG A 514 7.05 -16.78 18.98
CA ARG A 514 7.83 -16.48 20.19
C ARG A 514 8.36 -15.05 20.12
N GLY A 515 8.24 -14.28 21.21
CA GLY A 515 8.78 -12.92 21.30
C GLY A 515 9.18 -12.53 22.71
N GLN A 516 10.12 -11.59 22.83
CA GLN A 516 10.78 -11.21 24.10
C GLN A 516 11.06 -9.70 24.20
N SER A 517 10.29 -8.90 23.47
CA SER A 517 10.51 -7.45 23.34
C SER A 517 9.31 -6.75 22.71
N PRO A 518 8.96 -5.51 23.09
CA PRO A 518 7.84 -4.74 22.54
C PRO A 518 8.20 -4.13 21.18
N ILE A 519 8.55 -4.99 20.22
CA ILE A 519 8.80 -4.63 18.83
C ILE A 519 8.06 -5.57 17.89
N GLU A 520 7.80 -5.05 16.69
CA GLU A 520 7.04 -5.71 15.66
C GLU A 520 7.89 -6.77 14.95
N GLN A 521 7.38 -8.00 14.93
CA GLN A 521 7.94 -9.11 14.16
C GLN A 521 7.13 -9.30 12.88
N TYR A 522 7.80 -9.27 11.73
CA TYR A 522 7.17 -9.41 10.42
C TYR A 522 7.36 -10.82 9.86
N ASN A 523 6.23 -11.45 9.52
CA ASN A 523 6.13 -12.81 9.03
C ASN A 523 5.24 -12.87 7.78
N TYR A 524 5.23 -14.00 7.07
CA TYR A 524 4.23 -14.30 6.04
C TYR A 524 3.77 -15.75 6.10
N ILE A 525 2.54 -15.99 5.66
CA ILE A 525 1.99 -17.32 5.35
C ILE A 525 1.43 -17.26 3.92
N ARG A 526 1.90 -18.14 3.04
CA ARG A 526 1.41 -18.28 1.67
C ARG A 526 0.66 -19.59 1.50
N ILE A 527 -0.56 -19.50 1.02
CA ILE A 527 -1.53 -20.59 0.92
C ILE A 527 -1.83 -20.83 -0.56
N TYR A 528 -1.56 -22.05 -1.03
CA TYR A 528 -1.97 -22.55 -2.33
C TYR A 528 -3.23 -23.41 -2.15
N PRO A 529 -4.43 -22.95 -2.55
CA PRO A 529 -5.62 -23.80 -2.57
C PRO A 529 -5.51 -24.97 -3.57
N PRO A 530 -6.38 -25.99 -3.45
CA PRO A 530 -6.40 -27.14 -4.38
C PRO A 530 -6.85 -26.78 -5.82
N LYS A 531 -7.45 -25.60 -6.03
CA LYS A 531 -7.90 -25.06 -7.31
C LYS A 531 -7.81 -23.53 -7.29
N ARG A 532 -7.55 -22.90 -8.43
CA ARG A 532 -7.73 -21.45 -8.64
C ARG A 532 -9.20 -21.06 -8.45
N ASP A 533 -9.49 -20.33 -7.38
CA ASP A 533 -10.83 -19.83 -7.04
C ASP A 533 -10.73 -18.69 -6.03
N GLN A 534 -11.85 -18.08 -5.62
CA GLN A 534 -11.88 -17.13 -4.50
C GLN A 534 -12.04 -17.88 -3.17
N TYR A 535 -11.17 -17.56 -2.21
CA TYR A 535 -11.18 -18.14 -0.86
C TYR A 535 -11.27 -17.07 0.22
N GLU A 536 -11.68 -17.50 1.40
CA GLU A 536 -11.65 -16.74 2.64
C GLU A 536 -10.80 -17.51 3.66
N TYR A 537 -9.92 -16.79 4.33
CA TYR A 537 -9.00 -17.34 5.32
C TYR A 537 -9.21 -16.62 6.65
N ARG A 538 -9.33 -17.37 7.75
CA ARG A 538 -9.39 -16.81 9.10
C ARG A 538 -8.30 -17.37 10.02
N PHE A 539 -7.82 -16.51 10.90
CA PHE A 539 -6.81 -16.78 11.91
C PHE A 539 -7.52 -16.87 13.26
N VAL A 540 -7.74 -18.10 13.73
CA VAL A 540 -8.40 -18.35 15.01
C VAL A 540 -7.34 -18.45 16.10
N PRO A 541 -7.33 -17.56 17.11
CA PRO A 541 -6.34 -17.60 18.18
C PRO A 541 -6.61 -18.77 19.13
N ALA A 542 -5.55 -19.30 19.74
CA ALA A 542 -5.60 -20.38 20.71
C ALA A 542 -4.84 -19.98 21.98
N GLY A 543 -5.36 -20.36 23.15
CA GLY A 543 -4.63 -20.17 24.41
C GLY A 543 -3.36 -21.03 24.45
N GLY A 544 -2.24 -20.46 24.88
CA GLY A 544 -1.00 -21.21 25.09
C GLY A 544 -1.18 -22.33 26.11
N ASN A 545 -2.03 -22.12 27.12
CA ASN A 545 -2.47 -23.15 28.06
C ASN A 545 -3.00 -24.42 27.38
N PHE A 546 -3.91 -24.29 26.42
CA PHE A 546 -4.49 -25.41 25.68
C PHE A 546 -3.42 -26.17 24.88
N VAL A 547 -2.52 -25.43 24.23
CA VAL A 547 -1.41 -26.01 23.46
C VAL A 547 -0.44 -26.74 24.38
N ASN A 548 -0.06 -26.15 25.53
CA ASN A 548 0.80 -26.78 26.53
C ASN A 548 0.22 -28.06 27.14
N ARG A 549 -1.11 -28.18 27.23
CA ARG A 549 -1.76 -29.32 27.90
C ARG A 549 -2.07 -30.48 26.96
N LYS A 550 -2.15 -30.22 25.65
CA LYS A 550 -2.45 -31.25 24.62
C LYS A 550 -1.34 -31.54 23.62
N TYR A 551 -0.44 -30.58 23.40
CA TYR A 551 0.56 -30.59 22.33
C TYR A 551 1.96 -30.19 22.85
N LYS A 552 2.23 -30.41 24.14
CA LYS A 552 3.61 -30.39 24.65
C LYS A 552 4.40 -31.53 24.02
N ASP A 553 5.65 -31.26 23.68
CA ASP A 553 6.50 -32.21 22.94
C ASP A 553 5.90 -32.66 21.60
N GLU A 554 5.11 -31.79 20.96
CA GLU A 554 4.66 -31.92 19.56
C GLU A 554 5.25 -30.79 18.69
N ASP A 555 5.13 -30.92 17.36
CA ASP A 555 5.61 -29.93 16.38
C ASP A 555 4.63 -28.75 16.21
N VAL A 556 5.13 -27.52 16.37
CA VAL A 556 4.42 -26.27 16.01
C VAL A 556 5.08 -25.57 14.83
N PHE A 557 4.31 -24.77 14.08
CA PHE A 557 4.81 -23.93 12.99
C PHE A 557 5.31 -22.60 13.57
N MET A 558 6.57 -22.58 14.03
CA MET A 558 7.20 -21.41 14.64
C MET A 558 7.55 -20.37 13.57
N LEU A 559 6.94 -19.19 13.67
CA LEU A 559 7.15 -18.03 12.79
C LEU A 559 8.30 -17.17 13.33
N THR A 560 9.39 -17.04 12.56
CA THR A 560 10.65 -16.42 13.04
C THR A 560 11.10 -15.22 12.21
N GLY A 561 10.36 -14.86 11.15
CA GLY A 561 10.67 -13.80 10.19
C GLY A 561 11.83 -14.12 9.23
N VAL A 562 12.40 -15.32 9.33
CA VAL A 562 13.51 -15.84 8.50
C VAL A 562 13.26 -17.32 8.16
N GLY A 563 14.00 -17.84 7.18
CA GLY A 563 13.76 -19.19 6.66
C GLY A 563 12.49 -19.28 5.82
N GLU A 564 12.18 -20.50 5.38
CA GLU A 564 10.92 -20.87 4.74
C GLU A 564 10.67 -22.36 5.03
N SER A 565 9.52 -22.69 5.59
CA SER A 565 9.07 -24.07 5.84
C SER A 565 7.66 -24.26 5.27
N TYR A 566 7.22 -25.52 5.14
CA TYR A 566 5.95 -25.84 4.50
C TYR A 566 5.26 -27.10 5.03
N PHE A 567 3.97 -27.20 4.76
CA PHE A 567 3.17 -28.43 4.85
C PHE A 567 2.15 -28.50 3.72
N GLY A 568 1.49 -29.65 3.58
CA GLY A 568 0.29 -29.80 2.76
C GLY A 568 -0.75 -30.60 3.53
N ASP A 569 -2.00 -30.15 3.48
CA ASP A 569 -3.13 -30.70 4.25
C ASP A 569 -4.42 -30.45 3.45
N LYS A 570 -5.33 -31.44 3.40
CA LYS A 570 -6.63 -31.40 2.67
C LYS A 570 -6.56 -30.80 1.26
N GLY A 571 -5.47 -31.06 0.52
CA GLY A 571 -5.23 -30.56 -0.84
C GLY A 571 -4.64 -29.14 -0.92
N TYR A 572 -4.61 -28.39 0.19
CA TYR A 572 -3.89 -27.12 0.29
C TYR A 572 -2.39 -27.36 0.47
N ARG A 573 -1.56 -26.38 0.08
CA ARG A 573 -0.13 -26.33 0.41
C ARG A 573 0.18 -24.99 1.05
N VAL A 574 0.82 -25.00 2.22
CA VAL A 574 1.07 -23.80 3.01
C VAL A 574 2.56 -23.64 3.24
N PHE A 575 3.11 -22.47 2.88
CA PHE A 575 4.50 -22.08 3.07
C PHE A 575 4.55 -20.89 4.04
N PHE A 576 5.55 -20.80 4.91
CA PHE A 576 5.61 -19.74 5.93
C PHE A 576 7.05 -19.34 6.30
N SER A 577 7.22 -18.11 6.79
CA SER A 577 8.50 -17.55 7.24
C SER A 577 8.94 -18.09 8.61
N GLY A 578 9.40 -19.33 8.64
CA GLY A 578 9.82 -19.98 9.87
C GLY A 578 10.19 -21.44 9.69
N GLU A 579 10.00 -22.23 10.75
CA GLU A 579 10.39 -23.63 10.85
C GLU A 579 9.33 -24.50 11.54
N LYS A 580 9.49 -25.83 11.45
CA LYS A 580 8.76 -26.76 12.33
C LYS A 580 9.60 -26.96 13.57
N LEU A 581 9.01 -26.72 14.73
CA LEU A 581 9.72 -26.69 16.00
C LEU A 581 9.00 -27.55 17.03
N LYS A 582 9.72 -28.47 17.66
CA LYS A 582 9.21 -29.26 18.77
C LYS A 582 9.10 -28.42 20.04
N LEU A 583 7.93 -28.39 20.67
CA LEU A 583 7.65 -27.56 21.84
C LEU A 583 8.17 -28.17 23.16
N THR A 584 9.47 -28.05 23.41
CA THR A 584 10.14 -28.54 24.64
C THR A 584 10.19 -27.50 25.76
N SER A 585 10.54 -27.95 26.98
CA SER A 585 10.63 -27.10 28.18
C SER A 585 11.54 -25.85 28.04
N ALA A 586 12.60 -25.90 27.23
CA ALA A 586 13.47 -24.73 26.95
C ALA A 586 12.79 -23.62 26.11
N TYR A 587 11.66 -23.91 25.48
CA TYR A 587 10.83 -22.92 24.78
C TYR A 587 9.70 -22.40 25.66
N THR A 588 9.11 -23.25 26.50
CA THR A 588 7.95 -22.91 27.36
C THR A 588 8.33 -22.25 28.69
N ASN A 589 9.61 -22.28 29.11
CA ASN A 589 10.09 -21.65 30.35
C ASN A 589 10.98 -20.42 30.07
N ASN A 590 11.02 -19.51 31.04
CA ASN A 590 12.03 -18.45 31.14
C ASN A 590 12.98 -18.76 32.31
N LEU A 591 14.29 -18.59 32.09
CA LEU A 591 15.34 -18.95 33.07
C LEU A 591 15.35 -18.00 34.28
N GLU A 592 14.75 -16.84 34.12
CA GLU A 592 14.62 -15.76 35.09
C GLU A 592 13.93 -16.16 36.40
N TRP A 593 13.14 -17.24 36.39
CA TRP A 593 12.40 -17.75 37.56
C TRP A 593 13.12 -18.87 38.30
N ILE A 594 14.31 -19.28 37.85
CA ILE A 594 15.12 -20.31 38.49
C ILE A 594 15.85 -19.73 39.70
N ILE A 595 15.72 -20.38 40.85
CA ILE A 595 16.42 -20.00 42.08
C ILE A 595 17.88 -20.50 42.03
N GLY A 596 18.81 -19.57 42.20
CA GLY A 596 20.25 -19.81 42.08
C GLY A 596 20.78 -19.54 40.67
N PRO A 597 22.09 -19.62 40.45
CA PRO A 597 22.71 -19.36 39.15
C PRO A 597 22.10 -20.29 38.09
N PRO A 598 21.42 -19.76 37.06
CA PRO A 598 20.60 -20.58 36.17
C PRO A 598 21.46 -21.62 35.45
N PRO A 599 20.96 -22.86 35.28
CA PRO A 599 21.72 -23.97 34.73
C PRO A 599 22.23 -23.60 33.35
N LYS A 600 23.51 -23.86 33.10
CA LYS A 600 24.07 -23.78 31.75
C LYS A 600 23.30 -24.77 30.88
N ILE A 601 22.55 -24.26 29.91
CA ILE A 601 21.82 -25.06 28.92
C ILE A 601 22.76 -26.15 28.41
N VAL A 602 22.48 -27.39 28.79
CA VAL A 602 23.35 -28.52 28.48
C VAL A 602 23.18 -28.82 26.99
N PRO A 603 24.25 -28.79 26.18
CA PRO A 603 24.12 -29.00 24.75
C PRO A 603 23.48 -30.37 24.48
N GLY A 604 22.42 -30.36 23.70
CA GLY A 604 21.34 -31.32 23.86
C GLY A 604 21.56 -32.71 23.26
N LYS A 605 20.56 -33.55 23.47
CA LYS A 605 20.38 -34.85 22.80
C LYS A 605 19.75 -34.61 21.43
N VAL A 606 20.32 -35.15 20.36
CA VAL A 606 19.80 -34.94 18.99
C VAL A 606 18.38 -35.52 18.86
N THR A 607 17.43 -34.69 18.44
CA THR A 607 16.01 -35.05 18.22
C THR A 607 15.62 -35.05 16.75
N SER A 608 16.28 -34.25 15.92
CA SER A 608 16.10 -34.28 14.47
C SER A 608 17.40 -34.00 13.74
N VAL A 609 17.48 -34.54 12.52
CA VAL A 609 18.60 -34.38 11.60
C VAL A 609 18.12 -33.98 10.21
N SER A 610 19.04 -33.52 9.37
CA SER A 610 18.80 -33.20 7.96
C SER A 610 18.04 -34.32 7.23
N PRO A 611 16.97 -33.99 6.48
CA PRO A 611 16.00 -34.96 5.98
C PRO A 611 16.58 -35.96 4.97
N ASP A 612 15.84 -37.04 4.77
CA ASP A 612 16.35 -38.27 4.20
C ASP A 612 16.97 -38.19 2.80
N SER A 613 18.10 -38.89 2.72
CA SER A 613 18.61 -39.61 1.57
C SER A 613 19.58 -38.94 0.60
N HIS A 614 20.45 -39.80 0.08
CA HIS A 614 21.31 -39.51 -1.08
C HIS A 614 20.57 -39.75 -2.42
N ALA A 615 19.50 -40.54 -2.40
CA ALA A 615 18.54 -40.73 -3.49
C ALA A 615 17.27 -41.40 -2.92
N ASN A 616 16.11 -41.18 -3.55
CA ASN A 616 14.87 -41.87 -3.18
C ASN A 616 15.08 -43.40 -3.23
N PRO A 617 14.78 -44.15 -2.15
CA PRO A 617 14.89 -45.61 -2.17
C PRO A 617 13.99 -46.21 -3.27
N PRO A 618 14.43 -47.26 -3.98
CA PRO A 618 13.64 -47.88 -5.04
C PRO A 618 12.40 -48.53 -4.42
N GLY A 619 11.25 -48.36 -5.07
CA GLY A 619 9.96 -48.75 -4.51
C GLY A 619 8.88 -48.91 -5.57
N PHE A 620 7.95 -49.81 -5.29
CA PHE A 620 6.77 -50.12 -6.09
C PHE A 620 5.51 -49.54 -5.42
N THR A 621 4.41 -49.39 -6.17
CA THR A 621 3.12 -48.98 -5.59
C THR A 621 2.24 -50.21 -5.41
N ASP A 622 1.73 -50.46 -4.22
CA ASP A 622 0.94 -51.65 -3.90
C ASP A 622 -0.28 -51.33 -3.01
N TRP A 623 -1.22 -52.27 -2.90
CA TRP A 623 -2.44 -52.16 -2.12
C TRP A 623 -2.22 -52.56 -0.66
N VAL A 624 -1.87 -51.58 0.17
CA VAL A 624 -1.70 -51.78 1.61
C VAL A 624 -3.07 -51.93 2.28
N HIS A 625 -3.24 -53.05 2.99
CA HIS A 625 -4.42 -53.30 3.83
C HIS A 625 -4.46 -52.29 4.99
N LYS A 626 -5.55 -51.53 5.11
CA LYS A 626 -5.71 -50.49 6.14
C LYS A 626 -6.71 -50.88 7.22
N ASP A 627 -7.82 -51.50 6.85
CA ASP A 627 -8.82 -51.92 7.82
C ASP A 627 -9.53 -53.21 7.40
N THR A 628 -9.97 -53.96 8.40
CA THR A 628 -10.67 -55.24 8.27
C THR A 628 -12.17 -55.13 8.56
N GLU A 629 -12.65 -54.03 9.15
CA GLU A 629 -14.04 -53.91 9.59
C GLU A 629 -14.57 -52.48 9.32
N TYR A 630 -15.48 -52.36 8.36
CA TYR A 630 -16.11 -51.09 7.99
C TYR A 630 -17.62 -51.28 7.86
N ASP A 631 -18.40 -50.53 8.64
CA ASP A 631 -19.86 -50.56 8.60
C ASP A 631 -20.39 -49.57 7.56
N ILE A 632 -21.44 -49.95 6.82
CA ILE A 632 -21.91 -49.23 5.63
C ILE A 632 -22.91 -48.14 6.02
N GLY A 633 -22.46 -47.21 6.88
CA GLY A 633 -23.23 -46.10 7.42
C GLY A 633 -23.54 -44.96 6.44
N GLY A 634 -24.09 -45.27 5.26
CA GLY A 634 -24.74 -44.30 4.36
C GLY A 634 -23.88 -43.21 3.70
N GLY A 635 -22.57 -43.16 3.97
CA GLY A 635 -21.65 -42.17 3.39
C GLY A 635 -21.27 -42.46 1.93
N ALA A 636 -20.85 -41.41 1.20
CA ALA A 636 -20.31 -41.54 -0.15
C ALA A 636 -18.97 -42.29 -0.16
N PHE A 637 -18.68 -43.00 -1.25
CA PHE A 637 -17.41 -43.74 -1.43
C PHE A 637 -16.22 -42.77 -1.58
N ASP A 638 -15.14 -43.05 -0.85
CA ASP A 638 -13.94 -42.21 -0.79
C ASP A 638 -12.92 -42.64 -1.87
N TYR A 639 -12.48 -41.69 -2.70
CA TYR A 639 -11.84 -41.94 -3.99
C TYR A 639 -10.44 -42.58 -3.92
N GLU A 640 -9.77 -42.57 -2.76
CA GLU A 640 -8.44 -43.17 -2.57
C GLU A 640 -8.46 -44.69 -2.32
N TYR A 641 -9.62 -45.29 -2.06
CA TYR A 641 -9.71 -46.65 -1.50
C TYR A 641 -10.38 -47.65 -2.44
N VAL A 642 -10.00 -48.93 -2.28
CA VAL A 642 -10.73 -50.07 -2.85
C VAL A 642 -11.39 -50.86 -1.72
N TYR A 643 -12.68 -51.14 -1.92
CA TYR A 643 -13.50 -51.95 -1.03
C TYR A 643 -13.76 -53.31 -1.67
N ILE A 644 -13.58 -54.39 -0.90
CA ILE A 644 -13.78 -55.76 -1.38
C ILE A 644 -14.94 -56.41 -0.63
N GLU A 645 -15.97 -56.83 -1.37
CA GLU A 645 -17.17 -57.53 -0.88
C GLU A 645 -17.17 -58.98 -1.37
N LYS A 646 -17.71 -59.91 -0.56
CA LYS A 646 -17.76 -61.35 -0.86
C LYS A 646 -19.17 -61.93 -0.74
N PHE A 647 -19.62 -62.63 -1.78
CA PHE A 647 -20.93 -63.29 -1.81
C PHE A 647 -20.78 -64.79 -1.51
N TYR A 648 -21.66 -65.33 -0.68
CA TYR A 648 -21.69 -66.76 -0.36
C TYR A 648 -23.08 -67.35 -0.58
N ASP A 649 -23.11 -68.58 -1.10
CA ASP A 649 -24.26 -69.46 -0.92
C ASP A 649 -24.43 -69.78 0.57
N GLY A 650 -25.67 -69.95 1.04
CA GLY A 650 -25.98 -70.24 2.45
C GLY A 650 -25.27 -71.48 3.00
N GLY A 651 -24.81 -72.38 2.12
CA GLY A 651 -23.99 -73.57 2.42
C GLY A 651 -22.47 -73.37 2.52
N SER A 652 -21.94 -72.13 2.53
CA SER A 652 -20.49 -71.79 2.67
C SER A 652 -19.63 -71.79 1.39
N GLN A 653 -20.18 -71.90 0.18
CA GLN A 653 -19.42 -71.70 -1.05
C GLN A 653 -19.42 -70.23 -1.50
N LEU A 654 -18.25 -69.70 -1.88
CA LEU A 654 -18.11 -68.35 -2.43
C LEU A 654 -18.72 -68.29 -3.84
N LYS A 655 -19.70 -67.43 -4.07
CA LYS A 655 -20.31 -67.17 -5.40
C LYS A 655 -19.67 -66.02 -6.17
N GLY A 656 -18.89 -65.17 -5.51
CA GLY A 656 -18.14 -64.12 -6.19
C GLY A 656 -17.48 -63.10 -5.27
N VAL A 657 -16.72 -62.20 -5.87
CA VAL A 657 -16.06 -61.07 -5.23
C VAL A 657 -16.36 -59.80 -6.04
N SER A 658 -16.83 -58.74 -5.38
CA SER A 658 -16.94 -57.40 -5.96
C SER A 658 -15.81 -56.53 -5.44
N LYS A 659 -15.00 -55.95 -6.34
CA LYS A 659 -14.09 -54.84 -6.03
C LYS A 659 -14.82 -53.54 -6.41
N TYR A 660 -14.94 -52.59 -5.50
CA TYR A 660 -15.52 -51.26 -5.79
C TYR A 660 -14.44 -50.19 -5.84
N TRP A 661 -14.47 -49.38 -6.90
CA TRP A 661 -13.67 -48.17 -7.10
C TRP A 661 -14.49 -47.16 -7.90
N ASP A 662 -14.44 -45.87 -7.56
CA ASP A 662 -15.27 -44.82 -8.18
C ASP A 662 -16.78 -45.18 -8.25
N GLY A 663 -17.29 -45.78 -7.16
CA GLY A 663 -18.69 -46.26 -7.06
C GLY A 663 -19.09 -47.38 -8.02
N LYS A 664 -18.16 -47.93 -8.82
CA LYS A 664 -18.41 -48.94 -9.87
C LYS A 664 -17.77 -50.27 -9.47
N SER A 665 -18.40 -51.37 -9.88
CA SER A 665 -17.84 -52.71 -9.69
C SER A 665 -16.83 -53.04 -10.78
N VAL A 666 -15.64 -53.48 -10.38
CA VAL A 666 -14.56 -53.88 -11.29
C VAL A 666 -14.41 -55.40 -11.21
N ARG A 667 -14.69 -56.10 -12.32
CA ARG A 667 -14.36 -57.52 -12.47
C ARG A 667 -12.89 -57.65 -12.87
N ASP A 668 -12.16 -58.44 -12.12
CA ASP A 668 -10.76 -58.78 -12.37
C ASP A 668 -10.52 -60.19 -11.85
N SER A 669 -9.79 -61.01 -12.61
CA SER A 669 -9.76 -62.47 -12.48
C SER A 669 -8.37 -62.97 -12.10
N ALA A 670 -8.06 -62.91 -10.81
CA ALA A 670 -6.87 -63.52 -10.21
C ALA A 670 -7.26 -64.27 -8.92
N GLU A 671 -6.76 -65.49 -8.75
CA GLU A 671 -7.04 -66.33 -7.58
C GLU A 671 -6.07 -66.01 -6.43
N GLU A 672 -6.61 -65.72 -5.25
CA GLU A 672 -5.83 -65.64 -4.01
C GLU A 672 -6.51 -66.44 -2.89
N LYS A 673 -5.70 -67.17 -2.11
CA LYS A 673 -6.15 -68.09 -1.05
C LYS A 673 -6.33 -67.32 0.27
N TYR A 674 -7.46 -67.53 0.95
CA TYR A 674 -7.76 -66.86 2.23
C TYR A 674 -8.47 -67.76 3.23
N GLU A 675 -8.15 -67.58 4.52
CA GLU A 675 -8.70 -68.33 5.65
C GLU A 675 -10.00 -67.72 6.22
N LYS A 676 -10.55 -68.33 7.28
CA LYS A 676 -11.97 -68.26 7.65
C LYS A 676 -12.26 -67.53 8.97
N GLY A 677 -13.11 -66.51 8.91
CA GLY A 677 -13.85 -65.95 10.07
C GLY A 677 -14.12 -64.43 9.96
N SER A 678 -15.13 -63.86 10.62
CA SER A 678 -16.36 -64.44 11.23
C SER A 678 -17.27 -63.31 11.71
N LEU A 679 -18.52 -63.21 11.21
CA LEU A 679 -19.67 -62.52 11.81
C LEU A 679 -20.89 -62.72 10.90
N GLU A 680 -22.11 -62.88 11.44
CA GLU A 680 -23.33 -63.08 10.65
C GLU A 680 -24.41 -62.01 10.96
N GLN A 681 -25.05 -61.48 9.91
CA GLN A 681 -26.37 -60.88 9.99
C GLN A 681 -27.22 -61.28 8.78
N THR A 682 -28.53 -61.40 8.99
CA THR A 682 -29.48 -61.91 8.00
C THR A 682 -30.44 -60.83 7.54
N ARG A 683 -30.48 -60.53 6.23
CA ARG A 683 -31.58 -59.79 5.60
C ARG A 683 -32.03 -60.54 4.35
N ARG A 684 -33.35 -60.73 4.21
CA ARG A 684 -34.01 -61.32 3.01
C ARG A 684 -33.34 -62.59 2.46
N ASN A 685 -33.03 -63.55 3.34
CA ASN A 685 -32.49 -64.88 3.02
C ASN A 685 -31.09 -64.93 2.38
N GLU A 686 -30.35 -63.82 2.32
CA GLU A 686 -28.95 -63.80 1.87
C GLU A 686 -27.99 -63.45 3.03
N LYS A 687 -26.75 -63.95 2.96
CA LYS A 687 -25.70 -63.74 3.96
C LYS A 687 -24.61 -62.81 3.43
N PHE A 688 -24.31 -61.75 4.19
CA PHE A 688 -23.33 -60.72 3.84
C PHE A 688 -22.09 -60.82 4.73
N TYR A 689 -20.88 -60.64 4.17
CA TYR A 689 -19.62 -60.78 4.93
C TYR A 689 -18.54 -59.74 4.58
N LYS A 690 -18.15 -59.00 5.63
CA LYS A 690 -16.87 -58.30 5.89
C LYS A 690 -16.15 -57.60 4.71
N ILE A 691 -16.35 -56.29 4.63
CA ILE A 691 -15.56 -55.38 3.79
C ILE A 691 -14.14 -55.21 4.34
N LYS A 692 -13.14 -55.27 3.46
CA LYS A 692 -11.76 -54.82 3.73
C LYS A 692 -11.46 -53.51 3.00
N LYS A 693 -10.72 -52.61 3.65
CA LYS A 693 -10.30 -51.31 3.12
C LYS A 693 -8.81 -51.35 2.74
N TYR A 694 -8.49 -51.08 1.48
CA TYR A 694 -7.11 -51.02 0.98
C TYR A 694 -6.79 -49.63 0.41
N LYS A 695 -5.56 -49.15 0.64
CA LYS A 695 -5.03 -47.89 0.06
C LYS A 695 -3.80 -48.19 -0.80
N ARG A 696 -3.66 -47.50 -1.94
CA ARG A 696 -2.44 -47.55 -2.76
C ARG A 696 -1.33 -46.72 -2.13
N GLU A 697 -0.23 -47.36 -1.75
CA GLU A 697 0.92 -46.70 -1.13
C GLU A 697 2.24 -47.18 -1.74
N ARG A 698 3.29 -46.37 -1.63
CA ARG A 698 4.62 -46.68 -2.17
C ARG A 698 5.39 -47.53 -1.16
N GLN A 699 5.49 -48.82 -1.44
CA GLN A 699 6.35 -49.76 -0.71
C GLN A 699 7.80 -49.63 -1.21
N ASN A 700 8.75 -49.50 -0.31
CA ASN A 700 10.17 -49.58 -0.67
C ASN A 700 10.57 -51.06 -0.84
N ILE A 701 11.44 -51.35 -1.81
CA ILE A 701 12.07 -52.66 -1.95
C ILE A 701 12.93 -52.92 -0.69
N PRO A 702 13.09 -54.17 -0.20
CA PRO A 702 14.02 -54.45 0.90
C PRO A 702 15.45 -53.92 0.64
N PRO A 703 16.12 -53.33 1.63
CA PRO A 703 17.47 -52.77 1.45
C PRO A 703 18.54 -53.85 1.34
N ASP A 704 19.52 -53.64 0.44
CA ASP A 704 20.70 -54.50 0.28
C ASP A 704 21.56 -54.56 1.54
N ARG A 705 21.58 -53.47 2.33
CA ARG A 705 22.24 -53.42 3.65
C ARG A 705 21.41 -52.62 4.64
N LYS A 706 21.34 -53.10 5.88
CA LYS A 706 20.78 -52.36 7.03
C LYS A 706 21.57 -52.68 8.30
N GLY A 707 21.55 -51.77 9.26
CA GLY A 707 22.21 -51.95 10.57
C GLY A 707 22.24 -50.65 11.36
N HIS A 708 23.01 -50.60 12.44
CA HIS A 708 23.25 -49.38 13.22
C HIS A 708 24.69 -48.88 13.05
N LEU A 709 24.89 -47.58 13.21
CA LEU A 709 26.20 -46.90 13.20
C LEU A 709 26.24 -45.77 14.22
N SER A 710 27.44 -45.38 14.62
CA SER A 710 27.71 -44.18 15.44
C SER A 710 28.43 -43.12 14.61
N PRO A 711 27.72 -42.13 14.03
CA PRO A 711 28.34 -41.02 13.30
C PRO A 711 29.28 -40.19 14.18
N SER A 712 30.37 -39.70 13.59
CA SER A 712 31.45 -38.98 14.30
C SER A 712 31.59 -37.53 13.80
N GLY A 713 31.77 -36.60 14.74
CA GLY A 713 31.76 -35.15 14.48
C GLY A 713 30.82 -34.40 15.43
N GLY A 714 30.56 -33.13 15.14
CA GLY A 714 29.79 -32.23 16.01
C GLY A 714 30.49 -31.87 17.32
N SER A 715 29.77 -31.24 18.26
CA SER A 715 30.27 -30.94 19.61
C SER A 715 29.93 -31.99 20.67
N GLY A 716 29.11 -32.99 20.33
CA GLY A 716 28.61 -34.00 21.26
C GLY A 716 29.26 -35.39 21.10
N SER A 717 28.71 -36.35 21.85
CA SER A 717 29.12 -37.76 21.83
C SER A 717 27.93 -38.72 21.98
N GLY A 718 28.10 -39.97 21.53
CA GLY A 718 27.12 -41.04 21.74
C GLY A 718 25.92 -41.05 20.78
N PHE A 719 25.90 -40.21 19.74
CA PHE A 719 24.86 -40.29 18.70
C PHE A 719 24.93 -41.62 17.93
N GLN A 720 23.76 -42.21 17.65
CA GLN A 720 23.61 -43.44 16.87
C GLN A 720 22.43 -43.33 15.91
N ILE A 721 22.60 -43.93 14.75
CA ILE A 721 21.55 -44.13 13.74
C ILE A 721 21.30 -45.60 13.48
N ASP A 722 20.08 -45.95 13.10
CA ASP A 722 19.80 -47.12 12.28
C ASP A 722 19.75 -46.66 10.81
N TYR A 723 20.37 -47.41 9.90
CA TYR A 723 20.44 -47.07 8.47
C TYR A 723 19.90 -48.21 7.59
N SER A 724 19.41 -47.84 6.42
CA SER A 724 19.07 -48.76 5.32
C SER A 724 19.63 -48.22 4.00
N TYR A 725 20.11 -49.11 3.14
CA TYR A 725 20.89 -48.76 1.94
C TYR A 725 20.53 -49.67 0.76
N TRP A 726 20.50 -49.10 -0.45
CA TRP A 726 20.22 -49.77 -1.71
C TRP A 726 21.28 -49.41 -2.77
N GLN A 727 21.83 -50.42 -3.43
CA GLN A 727 22.77 -50.25 -4.54
C GLN A 727 22.00 -50.23 -5.87
N ILE A 728 21.94 -49.08 -6.55
CA ILE A 728 21.05 -48.91 -7.71
C ILE A 728 21.82 -49.09 -9.02
N SER A 729 21.64 -50.25 -9.66
CA SER A 729 22.24 -50.55 -10.96
C SER A 729 21.83 -49.51 -12.03
N GLY A 730 22.77 -48.68 -12.46
CA GLY A 730 22.56 -47.63 -13.45
C GLY A 730 22.01 -46.31 -12.90
N GLY A 731 21.94 -46.13 -11.58
CA GLY A 731 21.50 -44.88 -10.95
C GLY A 731 22.33 -44.48 -9.72
N PRO A 732 21.98 -43.37 -9.04
CA PRO A 732 22.62 -42.99 -7.79
C PRO A 732 22.15 -43.90 -6.65
N ASP A 733 23.09 -44.46 -5.88
CA ASP A 733 22.78 -45.27 -4.70
C ASP A 733 21.94 -44.50 -3.67
N ALA A 734 21.00 -45.22 -3.03
CA ALA A 734 20.08 -44.67 -2.04
C ALA A 734 20.46 -45.13 -0.61
N ALA A 735 20.23 -44.26 0.36
CA ALA A 735 20.42 -44.53 1.78
C ALA A 735 19.37 -43.72 2.57
N ILE A 736 18.83 -44.26 3.66
CA ILE A 736 18.01 -43.54 4.65
C ILE A 736 18.54 -43.85 6.05
N TRP A 737 18.22 -43.01 7.04
CA TRP A 737 18.66 -43.21 8.42
C TRP A 737 17.72 -42.59 9.45
N GLU A 738 17.45 -43.34 10.52
CA GLU A 738 16.61 -42.93 11.64
C GLU A 738 17.45 -42.80 12.91
N ILE A 739 17.07 -41.91 13.84
CA ILE A 739 17.82 -41.68 15.08
C ILE A 739 17.57 -42.83 16.05
N ARG A 740 18.59 -43.68 16.25
CA ARG A 740 18.59 -44.77 17.23
C ARG A 740 18.89 -44.27 18.64
N ASN A 741 19.80 -43.30 18.76
CA ASN A 741 20.11 -42.61 20.01
C ASN A 741 20.59 -41.19 19.71
N GLY A 742 19.97 -40.19 20.35
CA GLY A 742 20.35 -38.79 20.17
C GLY A 742 21.70 -38.40 20.79
N GLY A 743 22.30 -39.25 21.62
CA GLY A 743 23.54 -38.93 22.34
C GLY A 743 23.39 -37.75 23.30
N GLN A 744 24.49 -37.06 23.60
CA GLN A 744 24.54 -35.86 24.45
C GLN A 744 25.62 -34.89 23.95
N GLY A 745 25.45 -33.58 24.19
CA GLY A 745 26.48 -32.57 23.90
C GLY A 745 26.41 -31.93 22.52
N TYR A 746 25.39 -32.25 21.72
CA TYR A 746 25.27 -31.76 20.35
C TYR A 746 24.58 -30.40 20.25
N LYS A 747 24.71 -29.74 19.10
CA LYS A 747 24.07 -28.46 18.78
C LYS A 747 23.43 -28.51 17.40
N SER A 748 22.33 -27.78 17.20
CA SER A 748 21.81 -27.56 15.84
C SER A 748 22.89 -26.88 14.97
N GLY A 749 23.09 -27.42 13.76
CA GLY A 749 24.20 -27.10 12.86
C GLY A 749 25.42 -28.03 12.95
N ASP A 750 25.51 -28.92 13.96
CA ASP A 750 26.61 -29.89 14.04
C ASP A 750 26.65 -30.83 12.83
N GLN A 751 27.84 -31.09 12.30
CA GLN A 751 28.04 -32.02 11.18
C GLN A 751 28.62 -33.35 11.67
N LEU A 752 27.83 -34.42 11.52
CA LEU A 752 28.18 -35.78 11.93
C LEU A 752 28.45 -36.63 10.68
N LYS A 753 29.56 -37.36 10.63
CA LYS A 753 30.01 -38.11 9.46
C LYS A 753 30.01 -39.61 9.74
N PHE A 754 29.53 -40.39 8.80
CA PHE A 754 29.55 -41.85 8.90
C PHE A 754 29.85 -42.49 7.55
N GLN A 755 30.28 -43.75 7.58
CA GLN A 755 30.53 -44.54 6.38
C GLN A 755 29.89 -45.90 6.56
N ILE A 756 29.16 -46.35 5.55
CA ILE A 756 28.52 -47.68 5.57
C ILE A 756 29.61 -48.74 5.39
N PRO A 757 29.66 -49.79 6.25
CA PRO A 757 30.67 -50.84 6.14
C PRO A 757 30.71 -51.46 4.74
N GLY A 758 31.90 -51.50 4.15
CA GLY A 758 32.11 -52.01 2.79
C GLY A 758 31.53 -51.13 1.66
N TYR A 759 31.38 -49.82 1.87
CA TYR A 759 31.03 -48.85 0.84
C TYR A 759 32.01 -47.66 0.89
N PRO A 760 32.55 -47.16 -0.24
CA PRO A 760 33.68 -46.23 -0.23
C PRO A 760 33.32 -44.76 0.10
N LYS A 761 32.03 -44.45 0.31
CA LYS A 761 31.54 -43.07 0.46
C LYS A 761 31.23 -42.71 1.90
N THR A 762 31.72 -41.54 2.33
CA THR A 762 31.32 -40.92 3.59
C THR A 762 30.04 -40.11 3.39
N PHE A 763 29.05 -40.34 4.24
CA PHE A 763 27.83 -39.53 4.35
C PHE A 763 28.00 -38.48 5.46
N THR A 764 27.34 -37.33 5.31
CA THR A 764 27.30 -36.28 6.34
C THR A 764 25.85 -35.98 6.69
N ILE A 765 25.56 -36.02 7.98
CA ILE A 765 24.30 -35.66 8.61
C ILE A 765 24.50 -34.28 9.24
N GLN A 766 23.52 -33.38 9.12
CA GLN A 766 23.47 -32.18 9.95
C GLN A 766 22.47 -32.39 11.08
N VAL A 767 22.84 -32.06 12.32
CA VAL A 767 21.91 -31.96 13.44
C VAL A 767 21.00 -30.75 13.18
N THR A 768 19.69 -30.96 13.13
CA THR A 768 18.72 -29.88 12.91
C THR A 768 17.94 -29.54 14.18
N GLY A 769 17.79 -30.49 15.11
CA GLY A 769 17.13 -30.29 16.40
C GLY A 769 17.84 -31.02 17.53
N THR A 770 17.87 -30.38 18.69
CA THR A 770 18.42 -30.91 19.95
C THR A 770 17.42 -30.68 21.08
N GLN A 771 17.18 -31.70 21.88
CA GLN A 771 16.45 -31.61 23.14
C GLN A 771 17.31 -30.89 24.17
N GLU A 772 16.99 -29.62 24.38
CA GLU A 772 17.38 -28.84 25.56
C GLU A 772 16.33 -29.07 26.65
N ASP A 773 16.65 -29.94 27.60
CA ASP A 773 15.85 -30.16 28.81
C ASP A 773 16.38 -29.27 29.95
N LEU A 774 15.47 -28.52 30.58
CA LEU A 774 15.76 -27.85 31.86
C LEU A 774 15.46 -28.83 33.00
N ALA A 775 16.51 -29.49 33.49
CA ALA A 775 16.42 -30.44 34.59
C ALA A 775 16.56 -29.73 35.94
N GLU A 776 15.45 -29.24 36.51
CA GLU A 776 15.52 -28.60 37.83
C GLU A 776 14.21 -28.56 38.63
N GLU A 777 14.32 -28.77 39.94
CA GLU A 777 13.22 -28.77 40.92
C GLU A 777 13.01 -27.40 41.59
N LYS A 778 13.74 -26.36 41.15
CA LYS A 778 13.83 -25.02 41.78
C LYS A 778 13.32 -23.84 40.90
N ASN A 779 12.42 -24.09 39.95
CA ASN A 779 11.75 -23.02 39.17
C ASN A 779 10.52 -22.46 39.91
N LEU A 780 10.47 -21.15 40.14
CA LEU A 780 9.33 -20.47 40.78
C LEU A 780 8.10 -20.30 39.88
N ASN A 781 8.27 -20.24 38.56
CA ASN A 781 7.18 -20.00 37.60
C ASN A 781 7.34 -20.95 36.38
N PRO A 782 7.09 -22.26 36.57
CA PRO A 782 7.14 -23.24 35.49
C PRO A 782 6.16 -22.93 34.35
N GLU A 783 6.63 -23.18 33.12
CA GLU A 783 5.92 -22.97 31.85
C GLU A 783 5.43 -21.52 31.59
N ASN A 784 6.01 -20.51 32.25
CA ASN A 784 5.52 -19.13 32.16
C ASN A 784 5.67 -18.46 30.77
N ALA A 785 6.46 -19.02 29.84
CA ALA A 785 6.54 -18.47 28.48
C ALA A 785 5.32 -18.84 27.64
N ILE A 786 4.60 -19.91 28.01
CA ILE A 786 3.38 -20.39 27.33
C ILE A 786 2.10 -20.19 28.15
N ALA A 787 2.18 -20.09 29.48
CA ALA A 787 1.01 -19.85 30.33
C ALA A 787 0.46 -18.42 30.17
N ASP A 788 -0.80 -18.30 29.79
CA ASP A 788 -1.47 -17.02 29.53
C ASP A 788 -1.82 -16.22 30.80
N TYR A 789 -1.88 -16.86 31.97
CA TYR A 789 -2.21 -16.20 33.24
C TYR A 789 -0.96 -15.93 34.10
N TYR A 790 -1.06 -14.96 35.02
CA TYR A 790 0.06 -14.42 35.80
C TYR A 790 -0.05 -14.78 37.28
N MET A 791 1.00 -15.42 37.83
CA MET A 791 0.99 -15.90 39.22
C MET A 791 1.41 -14.84 40.22
N PHE A 792 2.30 -13.92 39.80
CA PHE A 792 2.81 -12.80 40.60
C PHE A 792 2.33 -11.47 40.01
N ASP A 793 2.23 -10.42 40.82
CA ASP A 793 1.88 -9.06 40.34
C ASP A 793 3.05 -8.34 39.63
N ALA A 794 4.27 -8.88 39.72
CA ALA A 794 5.43 -8.37 39.00
C ALA A 794 5.48 -8.77 37.51
N GLU A 795 4.44 -9.44 36.99
CA GLU A 795 4.35 -9.93 35.60
C GLU A 795 3.41 -9.08 34.74
N GLU A 796 3.86 -8.74 33.53
CA GLU A 796 3.10 -8.03 32.49
C GLU A 796 3.35 -8.70 31.13
N GLY A 797 2.45 -8.54 30.15
CA GLY A 797 2.63 -9.15 28.83
C GLY A 797 1.70 -8.56 27.76
N SER A 798 2.08 -8.79 26.50
CA SER A 798 1.47 -8.17 25.31
C SER A 798 -0.03 -8.41 25.15
N HIS A 799 -0.55 -9.54 25.65
CA HIS A 799 -1.96 -9.92 25.52
C HIS A 799 -2.86 -9.39 26.66
N PHE A 800 -2.38 -8.51 27.54
CA PHE A 800 -3.20 -8.06 28.69
C PHE A 800 -4.42 -7.22 28.24
N ASN A 801 -4.21 -6.26 27.34
CA ASN A 801 -5.20 -5.24 26.94
C ASN A 801 -5.74 -5.38 25.50
N GLY A 802 -5.25 -6.31 24.69
CA GLY A 802 -5.69 -6.45 23.30
C GLY A 802 -4.92 -7.49 22.49
N PRO A 803 -5.34 -7.72 21.22
CA PRO A 803 -4.77 -8.76 20.36
C PRO A 803 -3.33 -8.46 19.90
N GLU A 804 -2.50 -9.51 19.80
CA GLU A 804 -1.06 -9.38 19.55
C GLU A 804 -0.64 -9.43 18.07
N HIS A 805 -1.53 -9.89 17.19
CA HIS A 805 -1.25 -10.08 15.77
C HIS A 805 -2.12 -9.17 14.89
N LYS A 806 -1.57 -8.76 13.76
CA LYS A 806 -2.28 -7.99 12.72
C LYS A 806 -1.92 -8.47 11.33
N ILE A 807 -2.92 -8.65 10.48
CA ILE A 807 -2.77 -8.82 9.03
C ILE A 807 -2.29 -7.48 8.47
N ALA A 808 -1.04 -7.44 8.01
CA ALA A 808 -0.38 -6.23 7.53
C ALA A 808 -0.46 -6.06 6.01
N TYR A 809 -0.55 -7.15 5.25
CA TYR A 809 -0.80 -7.12 3.80
C TYR A 809 -1.40 -8.42 3.30
N VAL A 810 -1.95 -8.37 2.09
CA VAL A 810 -2.43 -9.53 1.31
C VAL A 810 -1.91 -9.37 -0.13
N ASN A 811 -1.13 -10.33 -0.62
CA ASN A 811 -0.82 -10.47 -2.04
C ASN A 811 -1.74 -11.52 -2.66
N GLU A 812 -2.54 -11.11 -3.64
CA GLU A 812 -3.40 -11.98 -4.45
C GLU A 812 -2.61 -12.45 -5.68
N LEU A 813 -2.30 -13.75 -5.73
CA LEU A 813 -1.35 -14.32 -6.71
C LEU A 813 -2.08 -15.17 -7.75
N GLN A 814 -1.75 -14.95 -9.02
CA GLN A 814 -2.28 -15.71 -10.15
C GLN A 814 -1.14 -16.21 -11.05
N GLN A 815 -1.18 -17.49 -11.42
CA GLN A 815 -0.35 -18.01 -12.50
C GLN A 815 -0.99 -17.58 -13.84
N LEU A 816 -0.16 -17.18 -14.80
CA LEU A 816 -0.63 -16.65 -16.07
C LEU A 816 -0.88 -17.78 -17.06
N ASP A 817 -2.13 -17.89 -17.55
CA ASP A 817 -2.54 -18.90 -18.53
C ASP A 817 -1.86 -18.72 -19.90
N SER A 818 -1.45 -17.48 -20.21
CA SER A 818 -0.63 -17.10 -21.36
C SER A 818 0.30 -15.93 -21.00
N ALA A 819 1.39 -15.76 -21.74
CA ALA A 819 2.26 -14.59 -21.57
C ALA A 819 1.54 -13.30 -22.01
N ALA A 820 1.74 -12.21 -21.28
CA ALA A 820 1.14 -10.91 -21.63
C ALA A 820 1.64 -10.44 -23.00
N THR A 821 0.71 -10.24 -23.94
CA THR A 821 0.98 -9.91 -25.34
C THR A 821 1.35 -8.45 -25.58
N TYR A 822 1.03 -7.55 -24.65
CA TYR A 822 1.35 -6.11 -24.75
C TYR A 822 2.86 -5.89 -24.85
N ASP A 823 3.31 -5.46 -26.02
CA ASP A 823 4.65 -4.97 -26.28
C ASP A 823 4.72 -3.43 -26.25
N THR A 824 5.94 -2.92 -26.39
CA THR A 824 6.30 -1.48 -26.41
C THR A 824 5.87 -0.62 -25.20
N LEU A 825 5.48 -1.23 -24.08
CA LEU A 825 5.14 -0.50 -22.85
C LEU A 825 6.39 0.06 -22.15
N ALA A 826 6.43 1.38 -21.98
CA ALA A 826 7.46 2.05 -21.19
C ALA A 826 7.13 1.97 -19.70
N ILE A 827 7.89 1.17 -18.96
CA ILE A 827 7.60 0.77 -17.58
C ILE A 827 8.77 1.06 -16.62
N ALA A 828 8.44 1.52 -15.41
CA ALA A 828 9.38 1.56 -14.29
C ALA A 828 9.13 0.37 -13.35
N GLY A 829 10.19 -0.09 -12.71
CA GLY A 829 10.11 -0.97 -11.56
C GLY A 829 10.72 -0.27 -10.34
N ILE A 830 10.04 -0.31 -9.20
CA ILE A 830 10.60 0.21 -7.94
C ILE A 830 10.53 -0.84 -6.84
N ARG A 831 11.60 -0.92 -6.05
CA ARG A 831 11.68 -1.68 -4.80
C ARG A 831 11.93 -0.69 -3.66
N LEU A 832 11.19 -0.79 -2.56
CA LEU A 832 11.26 0.12 -1.41
C LEU A 832 11.22 -0.68 -0.10
N SER A 833 12.23 -0.52 0.75
CA SER A 833 12.19 -1.04 2.13
C SER A 833 11.54 0.00 3.05
N SER A 834 10.57 -0.39 3.88
CA SER A 834 9.88 0.51 4.81
C SER A 834 10.86 1.27 5.72
N GLY A 835 10.49 2.50 6.09
CA GLY A 835 11.38 3.44 6.75
C GLY A 835 10.62 4.40 7.65
N LYS A 836 11.35 5.35 8.27
CA LYS A 836 10.74 6.53 8.89
C LYS A 836 10.46 7.62 7.85
N GLU A 837 11.12 7.50 6.70
CA GLU A 837 11.13 8.41 5.57
C GLU A 837 9.86 8.28 4.71
N TRP A 838 9.19 7.11 4.77
CA TRP A 838 7.88 6.87 4.16
C TRP A 838 7.07 5.87 5.00
N THR A 839 5.78 6.16 5.21
CA THR A 839 4.80 5.26 5.85
C THR A 839 3.67 4.86 4.91
N SER A 840 3.51 5.52 3.76
CA SER A 840 2.59 5.19 2.68
C SER A 840 3.33 5.18 1.35
N PHE A 841 2.82 4.44 0.37
CA PHE A 841 3.24 4.57 -1.02
C PHE A 841 2.14 5.32 -1.79
N GLY A 842 2.39 6.61 -2.05
CA GLY A 842 1.50 7.48 -2.82
C GLY A 842 1.66 7.33 -4.33
N GLU A 843 1.11 8.27 -5.08
CA GLU A 843 1.20 8.28 -6.55
C GLU A 843 2.65 8.41 -7.04
N PHE A 844 3.07 7.52 -7.93
CA PHE A 844 4.42 7.53 -8.49
C PHE A 844 4.46 8.31 -9.80
N SER A 845 5.38 9.26 -9.94
CA SER A 845 5.52 10.11 -11.13
C SER A 845 6.97 10.31 -11.56
N ALA A 846 7.20 10.73 -12.80
CA ALA A 846 8.52 10.98 -13.36
C ALA A 846 8.53 12.17 -14.33
N TYR A 847 9.62 12.94 -14.34
CA TYR A 847 9.88 13.97 -15.35
C TYR A 847 10.51 13.35 -16.61
N ILE A 848 9.71 13.07 -17.62
CA ILE A 848 10.15 12.47 -18.89
C ILE A 848 10.64 13.60 -19.81
N LYS A 849 11.94 13.63 -20.13
CA LYS A 849 12.57 14.71 -20.93
C LYS A 849 12.22 14.65 -22.42
N LYS A 850 12.26 13.45 -23.00
CA LYS A 850 11.95 13.16 -24.41
C LYS A 850 10.89 12.07 -24.44
N GLY A 851 9.76 12.34 -25.06
CA GLY A 851 8.57 11.48 -25.05
C GLY A 851 8.69 10.26 -25.96
N MET A 852 7.55 9.70 -26.34
CA MET A 852 7.50 8.57 -27.27
C MET A 852 8.05 8.94 -28.65
N LYS A 853 8.68 7.96 -29.29
CA LYS A 853 9.25 8.06 -30.63
C LYS A 853 8.15 8.02 -31.70
N VAL A 854 8.17 9.00 -32.59
CA VAL A 854 7.22 9.18 -33.70
C VAL A 854 7.95 9.43 -35.03
N ASP A 855 7.17 9.63 -36.09
CA ASP A 855 7.61 10.09 -37.40
C ASP A 855 7.67 11.63 -37.42
N ARG A 856 8.88 12.21 -37.44
CA ARG A 856 9.06 13.66 -37.59
C ARG A 856 9.03 14.09 -39.06
N LEU A 857 8.45 15.24 -39.35
CA LEU A 857 8.11 15.69 -40.70
C LEU A 857 8.93 16.91 -41.12
N ASN A 858 9.76 16.76 -42.17
CA ASN A 858 10.62 17.83 -42.66
C ASN A 858 10.35 18.17 -44.15
N PRO A 859 9.78 19.34 -44.47
CA PRO A 859 9.49 19.71 -45.87
C PRO A 859 10.76 20.08 -46.66
N ASP A 860 11.87 20.41 -45.98
CA ASP A 860 13.13 20.81 -46.61
C ASP A 860 13.97 19.61 -47.09
N ALA A 861 13.61 18.38 -46.69
CA ALA A 861 14.34 17.14 -46.95
C ALA A 861 14.11 16.55 -48.37
N TYR A 862 14.32 17.36 -49.40
CA TYR A 862 13.79 17.17 -50.77
C TYR A 862 14.33 15.97 -51.59
N ASN A 863 15.02 15.00 -50.98
CA ASN A 863 15.51 13.78 -51.67
C ASN A 863 15.71 12.54 -50.77
N THR A 864 15.48 12.61 -49.46
CA THR A 864 15.79 11.50 -48.51
C THR A 864 14.56 10.78 -47.95
N GLY A 865 13.36 11.14 -48.42
CA GLY A 865 12.12 10.89 -47.72
C GLY A 865 11.85 11.99 -46.69
N TYR A 866 10.61 12.48 -46.65
CA TYR A 866 10.20 13.66 -45.86
C TYR A 866 10.05 13.37 -44.36
N ILE A 867 10.43 12.18 -43.91
CA ILE A 867 10.15 11.65 -42.57
C ILE A 867 11.45 11.20 -41.90
N THR A 868 11.70 11.69 -40.68
CA THR A 868 12.71 11.13 -39.77
C THR A 868 12.01 10.23 -38.76
N HIS A 869 12.07 8.92 -39.01
CA HIS A 869 11.46 7.90 -38.16
C HIS A 869 12.14 7.82 -36.78
N ASN A 870 11.39 7.35 -35.77
CA ASN A 870 11.90 6.99 -34.44
C ASN A 870 12.52 8.16 -33.63
N SER A 871 11.99 9.37 -33.74
CA SER A 871 12.42 10.55 -32.97
C SER A 871 11.26 11.17 -32.18
N GLU A 872 11.58 11.78 -31.04
CA GLU A 872 10.65 12.55 -30.21
C GLU A 872 10.11 13.81 -30.91
N SER A 873 8.95 14.30 -30.49
CA SER A 873 8.37 15.55 -30.98
C SER A 873 7.65 16.32 -29.87
N ASP A 874 7.66 17.65 -30.00
CA ASP A 874 6.69 18.56 -29.37
C ASP A 874 5.99 19.48 -30.38
N SER A 875 5.89 19.06 -31.64
CA SER A 875 5.18 19.79 -32.69
C SER A 875 3.81 19.16 -32.92
N PHE A 876 2.74 19.91 -32.67
CA PHE A 876 1.38 19.38 -32.74
C PHE A 876 1.02 18.68 -34.07
N PRO A 877 1.46 19.16 -35.26
CA PRO A 877 1.21 18.46 -36.52
C PRO A 877 1.89 17.08 -36.64
N GLU A 878 3.06 16.88 -36.04
CA GLU A 878 3.74 15.57 -36.02
C GLU A 878 2.98 14.60 -35.09
N ILE A 879 2.46 15.10 -33.96
CA ILE A 879 1.62 14.35 -33.02
C ILE A 879 0.27 13.97 -33.68
N ALA A 880 -0.39 14.93 -34.34
CA ALA A 880 -1.62 14.68 -35.09
C ALA A 880 -1.41 13.68 -36.24
N TYR A 881 -0.25 13.74 -36.93
CA TYR A 881 0.14 12.76 -37.94
C TYR A 881 0.31 11.36 -37.34
N ALA A 882 1.01 11.23 -36.20
CA ALA A 882 1.17 9.95 -35.50
C ALA A 882 -0.19 9.36 -35.09
N LEU A 883 -1.05 10.15 -34.44
CA LEU A 883 -2.38 9.71 -34.00
C LEU A 883 -3.33 9.33 -35.15
N LEU A 884 -3.14 9.89 -36.36
CA LEU A 884 -3.92 9.51 -37.55
C LEU A 884 -3.35 8.31 -38.32
N THR A 885 -2.08 7.95 -38.12
CA THR A 885 -1.37 7.02 -39.03
C THR A 885 -0.69 5.83 -38.37
N ASN A 886 -0.54 5.80 -37.04
CA ASN A 886 -0.09 4.62 -36.31
C ASN A 886 -1.27 3.67 -36.00
N GLU A 887 -1.03 2.36 -36.13
CA GLU A 887 -2.01 1.29 -35.96
C GLU A 887 -2.12 0.79 -34.50
N ASP A 888 -1.06 0.95 -33.69
CA ASP A 888 -0.97 0.43 -32.32
C ASP A 888 -1.70 1.31 -31.28
N PHE A 889 -1.61 2.63 -31.43
CA PHE A 889 -2.16 3.65 -30.51
C PHE A 889 -2.97 4.76 -31.20
N GLY A 890 -3.09 4.71 -32.52
CA GLY A 890 -3.77 5.73 -33.33
C GLY A 890 -4.97 5.18 -34.10
N ALA A 891 -5.43 5.96 -35.08
CA ALA A 891 -6.51 5.60 -36.00
C ALA A 891 -5.99 4.89 -37.28
N GLY A 892 -4.75 4.37 -37.28
CA GLY A 892 -4.03 3.87 -38.45
C GLY A 892 -4.80 2.84 -39.28
N GLU A 893 -5.46 1.87 -38.63
CA GLU A 893 -6.28 0.85 -39.32
C GLU A 893 -7.46 1.44 -40.12
N THR A 894 -7.94 2.64 -39.75
CA THR A 894 -9.17 3.25 -40.29
C THR A 894 -8.92 4.49 -41.16
N VAL A 895 -7.78 5.14 -40.99
CA VAL A 895 -7.35 6.35 -41.72
C VAL A 895 -6.10 6.03 -42.52
N GLY A 896 -5.01 5.67 -41.84
CA GLY A 896 -3.74 5.28 -42.47
C GLY A 896 -3.03 6.42 -43.19
N LYS A 897 -1.80 6.16 -43.64
CA LYS A 897 -0.91 7.18 -44.23
C LYS A 897 -1.46 7.78 -45.54
N ASP A 898 -2.22 7.02 -46.32
CA ASP A 898 -2.79 7.47 -47.59
C ASP A 898 -3.98 8.45 -47.46
N GLN A 899 -4.57 8.59 -46.26
CA GLN A 899 -5.64 9.56 -46.00
C GLN A 899 -5.14 10.82 -45.28
N VAL A 900 -3.82 11.03 -45.19
CA VAL A 900 -3.21 12.21 -44.55
C VAL A 900 -2.27 12.93 -45.51
N ASP A 901 -2.47 14.24 -45.65
CA ASP A 901 -1.58 15.13 -46.41
C ASP A 901 -0.29 15.39 -45.61
N THR A 902 0.65 14.47 -45.74
CA THR A 902 1.98 14.52 -45.11
C THR A 902 2.72 15.82 -45.44
N TRP A 903 2.50 16.43 -46.61
CA TRP A 903 3.15 17.67 -47.05
C TRP A 903 2.52 18.92 -46.40
N GLY A 904 1.20 18.94 -46.22
CA GLY A 904 0.50 19.92 -45.37
C GLY A 904 0.97 19.87 -43.92
N MET A 905 0.98 18.66 -43.32
CA MET A 905 1.47 18.45 -41.95
C MET A 905 2.93 18.90 -41.77
N ALA A 906 3.83 18.61 -42.74
CA ALA A 906 5.22 19.06 -42.71
C ALA A 906 5.38 20.59 -42.76
N LYS A 907 4.53 21.30 -43.52
CA LYS A 907 4.50 22.77 -43.53
C LYS A 907 3.96 23.36 -42.23
N ALA A 908 2.92 22.75 -41.66
CA ALA A 908 2.39 23.14 -40.35
C ALA A 908 3.45 22.95 -39.26
N THR A 909 4.25 21.87 -39.33
CA THR A 909 5.39 21.61 -38.43
C THR A 909 6.38 22.78 -38.45
N LYS A 910 6.83 23.21 -39.63
CA LYS A 910 7.76 24.36 -39.76
C LYS A 910 7.15 25.68 -39.29
N PHE A 911 5.85 25.89 -39.49
CA PHE A 911 5.15 27.06 -38.97
C PHE A 911 5.11 27.07 -37.42
N CYS A 912 4.84 25.94 -36.77
CA CYS A 912 4.90 25.83 -35.31
C CYS A 912 6.33 26.08 -34.78
N GLU A 913 7.33 25.40 -35.35
CA GLU A 913 8.75 25.58 -35.00
C GLU A 913 9.22 27.05 -35.16
N ALA A 914 8.90 27.69 -36.28
CA ALA A 914 9.35 29.05 -36.59
C ALA A 914 8.72 30.14 -35.70
N ASN A 915 7.54 29.89 -35.11
CA ASN A 915 6.81 30.84 -34.28
C ASN A 915 6.83 30.52 -32.78
N GLY A 916 7.44 29.40 -32.38
CA GLY A 916 7.59 28.98 -30.98
C GLY A 916 6.34 28.34 -30.38
N PHE A 917 5.51 27.70 -31.22
CA PHE A 917 4.33 26.96 -30.79
C PHE A 917 4.70 25.49 -30.55
N TYR A 918 4.50 25.02 -29.32
CA TYR A 918 4.95 23.69 -28.87
C TYR A 918 3.91 22.98 -28.00
N TRP A 919 3.85 21.66 -28.10
CA TRP A 919 2.91 20.78 -27.42
C TRP A 919 3.68 19.71 -26.62
N ASN A 920 3.81 19.92 -25.31
CA ASN A 920 4.57 19.04 -24.39
C ASN A 920 3.64 18.49 -23.29
N GLY A 921 2.92 17.42 -23.62
CA GLY A 921 1.78 16.94 -22.83
C GLY A 921 1.60 15.41 -22.86
N VAL A 922 0.55 14.97 -22.17
CA VAL A 922 0.17 13.56 -22.01
C VAL A 922 -1.28 13.39 -22.46
N ILE A 923 -1.58 12.34 -23.22
CA ILE A 923 -2.95 11.91 -23.51
C ILE A 923 -3.23 10.67 -22.67
N SER A 924 -4.02 10.83 -21.60
CA SER A 924 -4.33 9.76 -20.62
C SER A 924 -5.79 9.28 -20.65
N GLU A 925 -6.64 9.94 -21.44
CA GLU A 925 -8.09 9.68 -21.51
C GLU A 925 -8.53 9.49 -22.98
N PRO A 926 -9.61 8.72 -23.26
CA PRO A 926 -10.08 8.50 -24.63
C PRO A 926 -10.57 9.80 -25.27
N GLN A 927 -10.01 10.17 -26.42
CA GLN A 927 -10.34 11.41 -27.12
C GLN A 927 -11.15 11.16 -28.40
N ASN A 928 -12.10 12.05 -28.71
CA ASN A 928 -12.59 12.17 -30.09
C ASN A 928 -11.47 12.81 -30.94
N LEU A 929 -10.80 12.01 -31.76
CA LEU A 929 -9.59 12.44 -32.47
C LEU A 929 -9.81 13.67 -33.37
N ARG A 930 -10.99 13.82 -33.99
CA ARG A 930 -11.28 15.01 -34.83
C ARG A 930 -11.44 16.27 -34.00
N GLU A 931 -12.14 16.18 -32.86
CA GLU A 931 -12.34 17.29 -31.94
C GLU A 931 -11.03 17.68 -31.25
N PHE A 932 -10.25 16.70 -30.80
CA PHE A 932 -8.92 16.89 -30.23
C PHE A 932 -7.98 17.58 -31.22
N ILE A 933 -7.94 17.14 -32.48
CA ILE A 933 -7.13 17.80 -33.52
C ILE A 933 -7.63 19.21 -33.80
N PHE A 934 -8.94 19.43 -33.96
CA PHE A 934 -9.51 20.76 -34.20
C PHE A 934 -9.18 21.76 -33.08
N LYS A 935 -9.39 21.37 -31.81
CA LYS A 935 -9.13 22.20 -30.63
C LYS A 935 -7.64 22.55 -30.49
N ASN A 936 -6.75 21.56 -30.59
CA ASN A 936 -5.32 21.77 -30.45
C ASN A 936 -4.68 22.46 -31.68
N ALA A 937 -5.24 22.29 -32.88
CA ALA A 937 -4.84 23.05 -34.06
C ALA A 937 -5.08 24.56 -33.84
N ALA A 938 -6.26 24.95 -33.36
CA ALA A 938 -6.59 26.35 -33.07
C ALA A 938 -5.62 26.98 -32.04
N PHE A 939 -5.26 26.24 -30.98
CA PHE A 939 -4.24 26.67 -30.00
C PHE A 939 -2.84 26.88 -30.60
N ASN A 940 -2.53 26.28 -31.75
CA ASN A 940 -1.26 26.43 -32.47
C ASN A 940 -1.38 27.33 -33.71
N LEU A 941 -2.50 28.05 -33.87
CA LEU A 941 -2.85 28.89 -35.02
C LEU A 941 -2.81 28.11 -36.35
N LEU A 942 -3.38 26.91 -36.32
CA LEU A 942 -3.59 26.01 -37.46
C LEU A 942 -5.09 25.75 -37.68
N ASP A 943 -5.51 25.65 -38.94
CA ASP A 943 -6.81 25.14 -39.34
C ASP A 943 -6.72 23.63 -39.59
N PHE A 944 -7.69 22.87 -39.09
CA PHE A 944 -7.87 21.46 -39.46
C PHE A 944 -8.77 21.37 -40.71
N THR A 945 -8.19 20.87 -41.81
CA THR A 945 -8.81 20.92 -43.15
C THR A 945 -8.80 19.55 -43.82
N ILE A 946 -9.61 19.40 -44.87
CA ILE A 946 -9.62 18.20 -45.73
C ILE A 946 -9.26 18.64 -47.15
N LYS A 947 -8.16 18.10 -47.69
CA LYS A 947 -7.61 18.43 -49.01
C LYS A 947 -7.60 17.20 -49.90
N GLY A 948 -8.41 17.21 -50.96
CA GLY A 948 -8.54 16.05 -51.87
C GLY A 948 -9.00 14.76 -51.17
N GLY A 949 -9.81 14.88 -50.11
CA GLY A 949 -10.23 13.76 -49.25
C GLY A 949 -9.30 13.48 -48.07
N ARG A 950 -8.06 13.98 -48.07
CA ARG A 950 -7.05 13.73 -47.03
C ARG A 950 -7.09 14.76 -45.90
N PHE A 951 -6.85 14.33 -44.66
CA PHE A 951 -6.69 15.23 -43.52
C PHE A 951 -5.40 16.05 -43.64
N SER A 952 -5.48 17.36 -43.39
CA SER A 952 -4.34 18.29 -43.48
C SER A 952 -4.44 19.38 -42.41
N LEU A 953 -3.31 19.82 -41.88
CA LEU A 953 -3.19 21.03 -41.07
C LEU A 953 -2.58 22.15 -41.91
N ALA A 954 -3.16 23.36 -41.84
CA ALA A 954 -2.69 24.53 -42.55
C ALA A 954 -2.54 25.73 -41.60
N PRO A 955 -1.51 26.58 -41.70
CA PRO A 955 -1.42 27.79 -40.88
C PRO A 955 -2.61 28.73 -41.09
N SER A 956 -3.29 29.11 -40.01
CA SER A 956 -4.49 29.96 -40.07
C SER A 956 -4.22 31.37 -40.56
N VAL A 957 -2.95 31.80 -40.51
CA VAL A 957 -2.48 33.17 -40.73
C VAL A 957 -1.30 33.24 -41.71
N PRO A 958 -1.11 34.35 -42.45
CA PRO A 958 0.01 34.54 -43.37
C PRO A 958 1.39 34.43 -42.72
N TYR A 959 2.32 33.78 -43.43
CA TYR A 959 3.72 33.65 -43.04
C TYR A 959 4.68 34.10 -44.16
N ASP A 960 5.97 34.27 -43.82
CA ASP A 960 7.06 34.60 -44.73
C ASP A 960 7.82 33.36 -45.25
N SER A 961 8.89 33.55 -46.01
CA SER A 961 9.74 32.45 -46.51
C SER A 961 10.56 31.72 -45.43
N GLN A 962 10.46 32.14 -44.17
CA GLN A 962 11.03 31.50 -42.98
C GLN A 962 9.94 30.90 -42.08
N TYR A 963 8.70 30.76 -42.60
CA TYR A 963 7.51 30.27 -41.89
C TYR A 963 7.08 31.12 -40.68
N ARG A 964 7.61 32.34 -40.52
CA ARG A 964 7.25 33.25 -39.43
C ARG A 964 6.00 34.05 -39.76
N ILE A 965 5.14 34.30 -38.78
CA ILE A 965 3.90 35.07 -38.94
C ILE A 965 4.21 36.48 -39.47
N SER A 966 3.67 36.82 -40.64
CA SER A 966 3.95 38.08 -41.34
C SER A 966 2.70 38.97 -41.39
N ALA A 967 2.53 39.79 -40.36
CA ALA A 967 1.51 40.85 -40.29
C ALA A 967 1.61 41.88 -41.44
N ASN A 968 2.75 41.94 -42.13
CA ASN A 968 2.98 42.86 -43.24
C ASN A 968 2.62 42.30 -44.63
N THR A 969 2.30 41.00 -44.75
CA THR A 969 1.93 40.38 -46.02
C THR A 969 0.56 40.85 -46.52
N THR A 970 0.49 41.40 -47.74
CA THR A 970 -0.76 41.71 -48.43
C THR A 970 -1.45 40.43 -48.90
N ILE A 971 -2.73 40.27 -48.58
CA ILE A 971 -3.52 39.08 -48.94
C ILE A 971 -3.88 39.11 -50.43
N LYS A 972 -3.58 38.02 -51.12
CA LYS A 972 -3.94 37.81 -52.54
C LYS A 972 -5.15 36.86 -52.62
N ALA A 973 -6.24 37.34 -53.21
CA ALA A 973 -7.36 36.49 -53.56
C ALA A 973 -7.00 35.58 -54.75
N LYS A 974 -7.34 34.29 -54.67
CA LYS A 974 -7.29 33.37 -55.82
C LYS A 974 -8.52 33.49 -56.72
N ALA A 975 -9.69 33.82 -56.16
CA ALA A 975 -10.95 33.91 -56.88
C ALA A 975 -11.70 35.24 -56.64
N LEU A 976 -12.61 35.55 -57.55
CA LEU A 976 -13.57 36.65 -57.46
C LEU A 976 -14.98 36.12 -57.72
N PHE A 977 -15.85 36.33 -56.74
CA PHE A 977 -17.27 36.05 -56.82
C PHE A 977 -18.06 37.36 -56.87
N THR A 978 -19.16 37.34 -57.61
CA THR A 978 -20.11 38.45 -57.76
C THR A 978 -21.53 37.93 -57.81
N ASP A 979 -22.52 38.81 -57.68
CA ASP A 979 -23.95 38.44 -57.82
C ASP A 979 -24.29 37.76 -59.16
N GLY A 980 -23.39 37.79 -60.16
CA GLY A 980 -23.54 37.10 -61.45
C GLY A 980 -22.93 35.70 -61.53
N ASN A 981 -22.17 35.22 -60.54
CA ASN A 981 -21.59 33.86 -60.52
C ASN A 981 -21.81 33.09 -59.21
N ILE A 982 -22.67 33.59 -58.32
CA ILE A 982 -23.09 32.91 -57.08
C ILE A 982 -24.61 32.71 -57.01
N ARG A 983 -25.04 31.72 -56.23
CA ARG A 983 -26.44 31.34 -56.00
C ARG A 983 -26.64 30.99 -54.52
N LYS A 984 -27.88 31.07 -54.04
CA LYS A 984 -28.27 30.75 -52.64
C LYS A 984 -27.39 31.42 -51.57
N MET A 985 -26.89 32.65 -51.81
CA MET A 985 -26.01 33.32 -50.84
C MET A 985 -26.72 33.57 -49.52
N GLN A 986 -26.16 33.01 -48.46
CA GLN A 986 -26.52 33.19 -47.06
C GLN A 986 -25.41 33.98 -46.36
N VAL A 987 -25.80 34.86 -45.45
CA VAL A 987 -24.88 35.68 -44.65
C VAL A 987 -25.26 35.52 -43.18
N THR A 988 -24.34 34.97 -42.38
CA THR A 988 -24.54 34.74 -40.95
C THR A 988 -23.70 35.75 -40.19
N PHE A 989 -24.35 36.79 -39.66
CA PHE A 989 -23.71 37.76 -38.76
C PHE A 989 -23.62 37.17 -37.35
N LEU A 990 -22.50 37.44 -36.66
CA LEU A 990 -22.37 37.14 -35.24
C LEU A 990 -23.31 38.04 -34.42
N THR A 991 -23.95 37.50 -33.39
CA THR A 991 -24.88 38.23 -32.51
C THR A 991 -24.17 39.33 -31.70
N PRO A 992 -24.90 40.32 -31.14
CA PRO A 992 -24.30 41.31 -30.22
C PRO A 992 -23.53 40.66 -29.06
N GLU A 993 -24.02 39.54 -28.55
CA GLU A 993 -23.43 38.74 -27.48
C GLU A 993 -22.17 38.00 -27.96
N GLU A 994 -22.24 37.33 -29.11
CA GLU A 994 -21.07 36.68 -29.77
C GLU A 994 -19.99 37.67 -30.20
N ARG A 995 -20.30 38.97 -30.24
CA ARG A 995 -19.37 40.06 -30.55
C ARG A 995 -18.95 40.87 -29.31
N GLN A 996 -19.38 40.47 -28.12
CA GLN A 996 -18.92 41.09 -26.88
C GLN A 996 -17.42 40.79 -26.68
N MET A 997 -16.65 41.83 -26.35
CA MET A 997 -15.23 41.69 -25.99
C MET A 997 -15.09 41.07 -24.59
N PHE A 998 -13.98 40.37 -24.36
CA PHE A 998 -13.72 39.62 -23.14
C PHE A 998 -12.29 39.85 -22.62
N LYS A 999 -12.03 39.44 -21.38
CA LYS A 999 -10.69 39.19 -20.82
C LYS A 999 -10.31 37.76 -21.16
N ALA A 1000 -9.22 37.57 -21.90
CA ALA A 1000 -8.71 36.28 -22.31
C ALA A 1000 -7.71 35.76 -21.27
N THR A 1001 -8.16 34.93 -20.34
CA THR A 1001 -7.29 34.31 -19.33
C THR A 1001 -6.79 32.97 -19.88
N VAL A 1002 -5.47 32.82 -20.03
CA VAL A 1002 -4.87 31.60 -20.57
C VAL A 1002 -4.01 30.93 -19.51
N LEU A 1003 -4.29 29.66 -19.23
CA LEU A 1003 -3.47 28.85 -18.32
C LEU A 1003 -2.34 28.18 -19.09
N TYR A 1004 -1.12 28.30 -18.60
CA TYR A 1004 0.08 27.64 -19.14
C TYR A 1004 0.92 27.06 -18.00
N ARG A 1005 1.93 26.25 -18.34
CA ARG A 1005 2.71 25.49 -17.35
C ARG A 1005 4.17 25.94 -17.34
N HIS A 1006 4.71 26.23 -16.16
CA HIS A 1006 6.13 26.46 -15.95
C HIS A 1006 6.76 25.18 -15.36
N ASP A 1007 7.49 24.45 -16.22
CA ASP A 1007 8.15 23.19 -15.85
C ASP A 1007 9.59 23.44 -15.40
N ILE A 1008 9.91 23.11 -14.15
CA ILE A 1008 11.28 22.98 -13.68
C ILE A 1008 11.81 21.60 -14.13
N THR A 1009 13.00 21.54 -14.74
CA THR A 1009 13.60 20.25 -15.14
C THR A 1009 13.83 19.36 -13.93
N ASN A 1010 13.37 18.11 -14.00
CA ASN A 1010 13.34 17.14 -12.89
C ASN A 1010 12.47 17.55 -11.68
N GLY A 1011 11.85 18.74 -11.70
CA GLY A 1011 11.01 19.27 -10.62
C GLY A 1011 9.53 18.95 -10.76
N PHE A 1012 8.70 19.69 -10.03
CA PHE A 1012 7.23 19.71 -10.19
C PHE A 1012 6.82 20.87 -11.12
N PRO A 1013 5.69 20.74 -11.84
CA PRO A 1013 5.15 21.81 -12.67
C PRO A 1013 4.41 22.86 -11.83
N GLU A 1014 4.56 24.14 -12.19
CA GLU A 1014 3.68 25.22 -11.73
C GLU A 1014 2.66 25.54 -12.83
N VAL A 1015 1.37 25.63 -12.50
CA VAL A 1015 0.37 26.24 -13.40
C VAL A 1015 0.35 27.74 -13.18
N ARG A 1016 0.34 28.52 -14.26
CA ARG A 1016 0.33 29.99 -14.23
C ARG A 1016 -0.74 30.54 -15.17
N SER A 1017 -1.36 31.65 -14.75
CA SER A 1017 -2.25 32.48 -15.56
C SER A 1017 -1.45 33.48 -16.41
N VAL A 1018 -2.07 33.93 -17.50
CA VAL A 1018 -1.84 35.25 -18.08
C VAL A 1018 -3.16 35.76 -18.64
N THR A 1019 -3.57 36.96 -18.24
CA THR A 1019 -4.83 37.57 -18.67
C THR A 1019 -4.55 38.69 -19.65
N VAL A 1020 -5.11 38.60 -20.85
CA VAL A 1020 -4.93 39.59 -21.91
C VAL A 1020 -6.25 40.27 -22.23
N ARG A 1021 -6.23 41.59 -22.38
CA ARG A 1021 -7.40 42.40 -22.76
C ARG A 1021 -7.01 43.47 -23.77
N ALA A 1022 -7.80 43.65 -24.82
CA ALA A 1022 -7.54 44.68 -25.82
C ALA A 1022 -7.94 46.06 -25.27
N ASP A 1023 -7.09 47.08 -25.42
CA ASP A 1023 -7.35 48.42 -24.86
C ASP A 1023 -8.27 49.29 -25.75
N LYS A 1024 -8.59 48.81 -26.96
CA LYS A 1024 -9.32 49.53 -28.01
C LYS A 1024 -10.42 48.70 -28.64
N ASP A 1025 -11.52 49.36 -29.02
CA ASP A 1025 -12.62 48.78 -29.80
C ASP A 1025 -12.26 48.52 -31.28
N ALA A 1026 -13.21 47.95 -32.03
CA ALA A 1026 -13.05 47.64 -33.46
C ALA A 1026 -12.83 48.87 -34.37
N ASP A 1027 -13.26 50.05 -33.90
CA ASP A 1027 -13.09 51.36 -34.56
C ASP A 1027 -11.84 52.10 -34.07
N ASN A 1028 -10.97 51.42 -33.30
CA ASN A 1028 -9.72 51.93 -32.74
C ASN A 1028 -9.88 53.04 -31.67
N ARG A 1029 -11.04 53.10 -30.99
CA ARG A 1029 -11.27 53.97 -29.83
C ARG A 1029 -10.79 53.28 -28.55
N SER A 1030 -10.08 53.99 -27.68
CA SER A 1030 -9.69 53.45 -26.37
C SER A 1030 -10.91 53.19 -25.47
N ILE A 1031 -10.93 52.02 -24.84
CA ILE A 1031 -11.97 51.58 -23.91
C ILE A 1031 -11.62 52.10 -22.50
N PRO A 1032 -12.53 52.78 -21.78
CA PRO A 1032 -12.30 53.22 -20.41
C PRO A 1032 -11.99 52.04 -19.46
N GLN A 1033 -11.09 52.25 -18.49
CA GLN A 1033 -10.69 51.22 -17.53
C GLN A 1033 -11.89 50.55 -16.82
N SER A 1034 -12.86 51.36 -16.39
CA SER A 1034 -14.09 50.89 -15.76
C SER A 1034 -14.98 50.00 -16.64
N GLN A 1035 -14.80 50.02 -17.96
CA GLN A 1035 -15.44 49.08 -18.89
C GLN A 1035 -14.56 47.85 -19.16
N LEU A 1036 -13.23 48.01 -19.21
CA LEU A 1036 -12.27 46.90 -19.33
C LEU A 1036 -12.37 45.92 -18.15
N ASP A 1037 -12.55 46.44 -16.94
CA ASP A 1037 -12.70 45.61 -15.74
C ASP A 1037 -14.03 44.85 -15.72
N GLN A 1038 -15.09 45.43 -16.29
CA GLN A 1038 -16.45 44.87 -16.40
C GLN A 1038 -16.64 43.86 -17.54
N LEU A 1039 -15.64 43.63 -18.40
CA LEU A 1039 -15.76 42.62 -19.46
C LEU A 1039 -16.00 41.21 -18.88
N PRO A 1040 -16.72 40.32 -19.57
CA PRO A 1040 -16.72 38.90 -19.26
C PRO A 1040 -15.30 38.33 -19.36
N GLU A 1041 -15.06 37.21 -18.70
CA GLU A 1041 -13.79 36.49 -18.73
C GLU A 1041 -13.99 35.14 -19.43
N GLU A 1042 -13.14 34.85 -20.43
CA GLU A 1042 -13.12 33.56 -21.11
C GLU A 1042 -11.77 32.90 -20.80
N SER A 1043 -11.83 31.71 -20.19
CA SER A 1043 -10.66 30.96 -19.75
C SER A 1043 -10.30 29.88 -20.75
N PHE A 1044 -9.02 29.81 -21.13
CA PHE A 1044 -8.47 28.86 -22.08
C PHE A 1044 -7.36 28.06 -21.40
N ASP A 1045 -7.67 26.80 -21.04
CA ASP A 1045 -6.65 25.92 -20.47
C ASP A 1045 -5.76 25.34 -21.57
N MET A 1046 -4.49 25.76 -21.55
CA MET A 1046 -3.40 25.18 -22.35
C MET A 1046 -2.36 24.50 -21.45
N SER A 1047 -2.55 24.44 -20.12
CA SER A 1047 -1.55 23.98 -19.14
C SER A 1047 -1.16 22.50 -19.30
N GLY A 1048 -2.04 21.68 -19.90
CA GLY A 1048 -1.72 20.30 -20.27
C GLY A 1048 -0.55 20.14 -21.25
N PHE A 1049 -0.23 21.17 -22.07
CA PHE A 1049 0.82 21.07 -23.10
C PHE A 1049 1.70 22.31 -23.29
N CYS A 1050 1.21 23.51 -22.96
CA CYS A 1050 1.87 24.77 -23.28
C CYS A 1050 2.87 25.18 -22.19
N LYS A 1051 4.14 25.24 -22.57
CA LYS A 1051 5.26 25.64 -21.69
C LYS A 1051 5.71 27.10 -21.88
N SER A 1052 5.00 27.87 -22.71
CA SER A 1052 5.46 29.19 -23.18
C SER A 1052 4.43 30.29 -22.96
N ARG A 1053 4.77 31.26 -22.10
CA ARG A 1053 4.02 32.51 -21.90
C ARG A 1053 3.77 33.27 -23.21
N ASP A 1054 4.75 33.25 -24.13
CA ASP A 1054 4.64 33.92 -25.43
C ASP A 1054 3.67 33.20 -26.38
N HIS A 1055 3.61 31.86 -26.34
CA HIS A 1055 2.59 31.07 -27.06
C HIS A 1055 1.19 31.41 -26.53
N ALA A 1056 1.00 31.38 -25.20
CA ALA A 1056 -0.26 31.76 -24.56
C ALA A 1056 -0.73 33.18 -24.95
N ILE A 1057 0.17 34.17 -24.93
CA ILE A 1057 -0.14 35.56 -25.30
C ILE A 1057 -0.44 35.72 -26.80
N LYS A 1058 0.29 35.01 -27.68
CA LYS A 1058 0.00 35.01 -29.13
C LYS A 1058 -1.40 34.46 -29.42
N PHE A 1059 -1.76 33.35 -28.77
CA PHE A 1059 -3.11 32.78 -28.87
C PHE A 1059 -4.19 33.75 -28.33
N ALA A 1060 -4.00 34.31 -27.13
CA ALA A 1060 -4.95 35.25 -26.53
C ALA A 1060 -5.21 36.48 -27.42
N LYS A 1061 -4.15 37.10 -27.96
CA LYS A 1061 -4.26 38.23 -28.90
C LYS A 1061 -4.98 37.85 -30.19
N TYR A 1062 -4.73 36.65 -30.71
CA TYR A 1062 -5.40 36.13 -31.91
C TYR A 1062 -6.91 35.96 -31.67
N ALA A 1063 -7.30 35.32 -30.58
CA ALA A 1063 -8.70 35.13 -30.18
C ALA A 1063 -9.44 36.47 -29.98
N LEU A 1064 -8.82 37.41 -29.25
CA LEU A 1064 -9.35 38.76 -29.07
C LEU A 1064 -9.54 39.50 -30.40
N ASN A 1065 -8.55 39.45 -31.29
CA ASN A 1065 -8.64 40.13 -32.59
C ASN A 1065 -9.62 39.47 -33.57
N ILE A 1066 -9.89 38.16 -33.46
CA ILE A 1066 -11.00 37.51 -34.17
C ILE A 1066 -12.33 38.11 -33.70
N ARG A 1067 -12.62 38.06 -32.39
CA ARG A 1067 -13.84 38.61 -31.77
C ARG A 1067 -14.06 40.09 -32.13
N LYS A 1068 -12.97 40.86 -32.15
CA LYS A 1068 -12.94 42.30 -32.44
C LYS A 1068 -13.22 42.64 -33.90
N PHE A 1069 -12.73 41.87 -34.87
CA PHE A 1069 -12.71 42.29 -36.28
C PHE A 1069 -13.51 41.42 -37.26
N VAL A 1070 -13.77 40.14 -36.97
CA VAL A 1070 -14.63 39.29 -37.81
C VAL A 1070 -16.09 39.61 -37.48
N SER A 1071 -16.95 39.84 -38.48
CA SER A 1071 -18.36 40.19 -38.24
C SER A 1071 -19.39 39.22 -38.80
N HIS A 1072 -19.02 38.42 -39.81
CA HIS A 1072 -19.91 37.45 -40.45
C HIS A 1072 -19.16 36.31 -41.13
N GLY A 1073 -19.87 35.18 -41.28
CA GLY A 1073 -19.58 34.16 -42.28
C GLY A 1073 -20.53 34.28 -43.48
N ILE A 1074 -20.14 33.69 -44.60
CA ILE A 1074 -20.96 33.55 -45.81
C ILE A 1074 -20.99 32.10 -46.28
N LYS A 1075 -22.08 31.71 -46.92
CA LYS A 1075 -22.26 30.41 -47.58
C LYS A 1075 -22.99 30.61 -48.90
N PHE A 1076 -22.50 30.07 -50.00
CA PHE A 1076 -23.11 30.21 -51.33
C PHE A 1076 -22.76 29.06 -52.26
N GLU A 1077 -23.53 28.88 -53.31
CA GLU A 1077 -23.27 27.93 -54.40
C GLU A 1077 -22.67 28.64 -55.61
N THR A 1078 -21.76 27.98 -56.31
CA THR A 1078 -21.16 28.46 -57.57
C THR A 1078 -20.88 27.29 -58.51
N THR A 1079 -20.49 27.57 -59.76
CA THR A 1079 -20.16 26.49 -60.71
C THR A 1079 -18.78 25.90 -60.40
N PRO A 1080 -18.54 24.59 -60.66
CA PRO A 1080 -17.22 23.99 -60.46
C PRO A 1080 -16.08 24.72 -61.20
N GLN A 1081 -16.39 25.33 -62.35
CA GLN A 1081 -15.42 26.11 -63.13
C GLN A 1081 -15.09 27.47 -62.50
N ALA A 1082 -16.00 28.08 -61.74
CA ALA A 1082 -15.76 29.31 -60.99
C ALA A 1082 -15.02 29.06 -59.65
N ALA A 1083 -15.19 27.87 -59.06
CA ALA A 1083 -14.43 27.43 -57.89
C ALA A 1083 -13.05 26.81 -58.22
N MET A 1084 -12.72 26.64 -59.50
CA MET A 1084 -11.53 25.90 -59.95
C MET A 1084 -10.22 26.53 -59.45
N GLY A 1085 -9.48 25.79 -58.63
CA GLY A 1085 -8.19 26.22 -58.05
C GLY A 1085 -8.26 26.84 -56.66
N LEU A 1086 -9.44 26.88 -56.04
CA LEU A 1086 -9.60 27.14 -54.60
C LEU A 1086 -9.42 25.85 -53.79
N GLU A 1087 -8.80 25.98 -52.62
CA GLU A 1087 -8.72 24.98 -51.55
C GLU A 1087 -9.20 25.60 -50.23
N PRO A 1088 -9.57 24.79 -49.22
CA PRO A 1088 -9.70 25.28 -47.85
C PRO A 1088 -8.43 25.99 -47.37
N GLY A 1089 -8.62 27.15 -46.73
CA GLY A 1089 -7.57 28.09 -46.33
C GLY A 1089 -7.24 29.19 -47.34
N ASP A 1090 -7.69 29.09 -48.60
CA ASP A 1090 -7.47 30.15 -49.60
C ASP A 1090 -8.33 31.39 -49.38
N TYR A 1091 -7.92 32.51 -49.98
CA TYR A 1091 -8.65 33.78 -49.92
C TYR A 1091 -9.38 34.09 -51.23
N PHE A 1092 -10.56 34.70 -51.14
CA PHE A 1092 -11.35 35.16 -52.28
C PHE A 1092 -12.07 36.48 -52.00
N TYR A 1093 -12.36 37.24 -53.05
CA TYR A 1093 -13.25 38.40 -52.95
C TYR A 1093 -14.70 38.01 -53.26
N VAL A 1094 -15.65 38.58 -52.52
CA VAL A 1094 -17.04 38.75 -53.00
C VAL A 1094 -17.30 40.23 -53.24
N VAL A 1095 -17.94 40.54 -54.36
CA VAL A 1095 -18.44 41.89 -54.69
C VAL A 1095 -19.94 41.81 -54.93
N SER A 1096 -20.73 42.43 -54.05
CA SER A 1096 -22.20 42.36 -54.09
C SER A 1096 -22.86 43.74 -53.99
N GLU A 1097 -23.94 43.95 -54.75
CA GLU A 1097 -24.73 45.18 -54.81
C GLU A 1097 -25.98 45.13 -53.93
N ALA A 1098 -25.78 45.20 -52.62
CA ALA A 1098 -26.85 45.32 -51.62
C ALA A 1098 -27.67 46.61 -51.83
N THR A 1099 -28.73 46.52 -52.64
CA THR A 1099 -29.61 47.65 -53.00
C THR A 1099 -30.65 47.89 -51.92
N HIS A 1100 -30.24 48.53 -50.82
CA HIS A 1100 -31.15 48.89 -49.72
C HIS A 1100 -31.96 50.15 -50.05
N THR A 1101 -33.25 49.99 -50.37
CA THR A 1101 -34.23 51.09 -50.35
C THR A 1101 -34.51 51.51 -48.91
N SER A 1102 -33.61 52.32 -48.34
CA SER A 1102 -33.77 52.91 -47.02
C SER A 1102 -35.07 53.70 -46.92
N ARG A 1103 -35.93 53.38 -45.94
CA ARG A 1103 -37.21 54.08 -45.68
C ARG A 1103 -37.07 55.57 -45.36
N PHE A 1104 -35.85 56.05 -45.15
CA PHE A 1104 -35.51 57.45 -44.90
C PHE A 1104 -35.16 58.23 -46.19
N ASN A 1105 -35.13 57.55 -47.35
CA ASN A 1105 -34.80 58.12 -48.67
C ASN A 1105 -36.00 58.19 -49.62
N THR A 1106 -37.22 58.06 -49.10
CA THR A 1106 -38.50 58.13 -49.84
C THR A 1106 -39.28 59.37 -49.43
N GLY A 1107 -39.99 60.00 -50.37
CA GLY A 1107 -40.83 61.17 -50.13
C GLY A 1107 -41.82 61.42 -51.26
N SER A 1108 -42.52 62.55 -51.21
CA SER A 1108 -43.39 63.03 -52.28
C SER A 1108 -43.05 64.47 -52.68
N VAL A 1109 -43.51 64.89 -53.85
CA VAL A 1109 -43.41 66.27 -54.34
C VAL A 1109 -44.82 66.81 -54.54
N ALA A 1110 -45.12 67.96 -53.95
CA ALA A 1110 -46.42 68.61 -54.12
C ALA A 1110 -46.58 69.22 -55.54
N PRO A 1111 -47.81 69.59 -55.95
CA PRO A 1111 -48.06 70.23 -57.25
C PRO A 1111 -47.31 71.55 -57.50
N ASP A 1112 -46.80 72.19 -56.44
CA ASP A 1112 -46.01 73.42 -56.49
C ASP A 1112 -44.47 73.17 -56.48
N GLY A 1113 -44.05 71.91 -56.58
CA GLY A 1113 -42.66 71.47 -56.53
C GLY A 1113 -42.07 71.30 -55.12
N THR A 1114 -42.80 71.60 -54.04
CA THR A 1114 -42.28 71.43 -52.67
C THR A 1114 -42.08 69.96 -52.32
N ILE A 1115 -40.91 69.61 -51.77
CA ILE A 1115 -40.57 68.23 -51.41
C ILE A 1115 -40.96 67.92 -49.96
N PHE A 1116 -41.74 66.87 -49.77
CA PHE A 1116 -42.15 66.33 -48.48
C PHE A 1116 -41.41 65.01 -48.21
N ALA A 1117 -40.38 65.07 -47.39
CA ALA A 1117 -39.58 63.94 -46.92
C ALA A 1117 -39.21 64.13 -45.44
N ARG A 1118 -38.83 63.06 -44.73
CA ARG A 1118 -38.53 63.11 -43.29
C ARG A 1118 -37.27 63.91 -42.94
N GLU A 1119 -36.35 64.07 -43.88
CA GLU A 1119 -35.11 64.84 -43.72
C GLU A 1119 -35.01 65.87 -44.84
N ASN A 1120 -34.76 67.13 -44.50
CA ASN A 1120 -34.50 68.18 -45.49
C ASN A 1120 -33.24 67.83 -46.28
N ARG A 1121 -33.36 67.69 -47.60
CA ARG A 1121 -32.24 67.39 -48.50
C ARG A 1121 -31.63 68.69 -49.04
N ALA A 1122 -30.31 68.70 -49.15
CA ALA A 1122 -29.57 69.82 -49.71
C ALA A 1122 -29.77 69.96 -51.23
N ASP A 1123 -29.40 71.11 -51.78
CA ASP A 1123 -29.44 71.37 -53.21
C ASP A 1123 -28.49 70.44 -53.97
N GLY A 1124 -28.98 69.75 -55.01
CA GLY A 1124 -28.20 68.74 -55.71
C GLY A 1124 -28.99 67.92 -56.73
N ASN A 1125 -28.29 67.02 -57.44
CA ASN A 1125 -28.86 66.09 -58.41
C ASN A 1125 -28.91 64.67 -57.82
N TYR A 1126 -30.09 64.07 -57.78
CA TYR A 1126 -30.34 62.76 -57.18
C TYR A 1126 -30.95 61.80 -58.20
N GLN A 1127 -30.46 60.57 -58.30
CA GLN A 1127 -31.11 59.53 -59.10
C GLN A 1127 -32.28 58.95 -58.32
N VAL A 1128 -33.50 59.09 -58.84
CA VAL A 1128 -34.73 58.65 -58.17
C VAL A 1128 -35.51 57.66 -59.02
N MET A 1129 -36.13 56.71 -58.35
CA MET A 1129 -37.30 56.02 -58.87
C MET A 1129 -38.52 56.86 -58.49
N HIS A 1130 -39.35 57.23 -59.46
CA HIS A 1130 -40.53 58.07 -59.28
C HIS A 1130 -41.78 57.42 -59.87
N TRP A 1131 -42.94 57.67 -59.25
CA TRP A 1131 -44.23 57.12 -59.65
C TRP A 1131 -45.34 58.17 -59.56
N GLU A 1132 -46.14 58.23 -60.62
CA GLU A 1132 -47.29 59.11 -60.77
C GLU A 1132 -48.57 58.38 -60.36
N PRO A 1133 -49.34 58.90 -59.37
CA PRO A 1133 -50.59 58.29 -58.94
C PRO A 1133 -51.55 58.01 -60.10
N GLY A 1134 -51.87 56.73 -60.32
CA GLY A 1134 -52.78 56.28 -61.38
C GLY A 1134 -52.11 55.70 -62.63
N LYS A 1135 -50.77 55.65 -62.73
CA LYS A 1135 -50.06 54.97 -63.82
C LYS A 1135 -49.51 53.60 -63.41
N THR A 1136 -49.39 52.68 -64.37
CA THR A 1136 -49.03 51.28 -64.13
C THR A 1136 -47.52 50.99 -64.10
N THR A 1137 -46.67 51.98 -64.35
CA THR A 1137 -45.21 51.80 -64.44
C THR A 1137 -44.46 52.81 -63.55
N VAL A 1138 -43.48 52.32 -62.79
CA VAL A 1138 -42.50 53.14 -62.07
C VAL A 1138 -41.41 53.55 -63.07
N GLN A 1139 -41.02 54.82 -63.06
CA GLN A 1139 -39.99 55.35 -63.97
C GLN A 1139 -38.73 55.73 -63.18
N GLN A 1140 -37.56 55.73 -63.83
CA GLN A 1140 -36.29 56.14 -63.22
C GLN A 1140 -35.78 57.40 -63.92
N SER A 1141 -35.43 58.45 -63.16
CA SER A 1141 -34.77 59.63 -63.73
C SER A 1141 -34.08 60.49 -62.67
N THR A 1142 -33.24 61.44 -63.11
CA THR A 1142 -32.55 62.37 -62.20
C THR A 1142 -33.47 63.52 -61.80
N MET A 1143 -33.62 63.74 -60.49
CA MET A 1143 -34.30 64.89 -59.88
C MET A 1143 -33.27 65.90 -59.39
N THR A 1144 -33.46 67.17 -59.73
CA THR A 1144 -32.67 68.27 -59.17
C THR A 1144 -33.47 68.92 -58.06
N ILE A 1145 -32.88 69.01 -56.87
CA ILE A 1145 -33.42 69.76 -55.73
C ILE A 1145 -32.75 71.13 -55.70
N ARG A 1146 -33.53 72.21 -55.58
CA ARG A 1146 -33.05 73.54 -55.18
C ARG A 1146 -34.00 74.22 -54.21
N ASN A 1147 -33.49 74.83 -53.14
CA ASN A 1147 -34.26 75.49 -52.08
C ASN A 1147 -35.43 74.61 -51.56
N MET A 1148 -35.16 73.32 -51.30
CA MET A 1148 -36.13 72.29 -50.89
C MET A 1148 -37.29 72.02 -51.89
N LYS A 1149 -37.18 72.50 -53.14
CA LYS A 1149 -38.10 72.18 -54.24
C LYS A 1149 -37.46 71.31 -55.31
N ALA A 1150 -38.24 70.44 -55.93
CA ALA A 1150 -37.86 69.81 -57.18
C ALA A 1150 -37.88 70.87 -58.30
N VAL A 1151 -36.84 70.92 -59.13
CA VAL A 1151 -36.71 71.93 -60.19
C VAL A 1151 -37.50 71.54 -61.45
N GLN A 1152 -37.59 70.23 -61.76
CA GLN A 1152 -38.30 69.76 -62.95
C GLN A 1152 -39.76 69.44 -62.64
N SER A 1153 -40.69 70.10 -63.35
CA SER A 1153 -42.14 69.93 -63.19
C SER A 1153 -42.65 68.49 -63.37
N LYS A 1154 -41.93 67.64 -64.12
CA LYS A 1154 -42.23 66.21 -64.28
C LYS A 1154 -42.26 65.40 -62.97
N PHE A 1155 -41.74 65.92 -61.86
CA PHE A 1155 -41.82 65.27 -60.54
C PHE A 1155 -43.03 65.72 -59.72
N PHE A 1156 -43.74 66.77 -60.12
CA PHE A 1156 -44.75 67.41 -59.27
C PHE A 1156 -45.99 66.50 -59.15
N GLY A 1157 -46.49 66.33 -57.93
CA GLY A 1157 -47.58 65.38 -57.62
C GLY A 1157 -47.16 63.91 -57.54
N GLN A 1158 -45.86 63.60 -57.65
CA GLN A 1158 -45.35 62.22 -57.66
C GLN A 1158 -44.72 61.81 -56.32
N VAL A 1159 -44.64 60.51 -56.09
CA VAL A 1159 -43.80 59.92 -55.02
C VAL A 1159 -42.46 59.50 -55.60
N PHE A 1160 -41.40 59.58 -54.81
CA PHE A 1160 -40.05 59.22 -55.25
C PHE A 1160 -39.24 58.51 -54.14
N SER A 1161 -38.25 57.72 -54.55
CA SER A 1161 -37.24 57.14 -53.68
C SER A 1161 -35.85 57.25 -54.30
N ILE A 1162 -34.87 57.72 -53.54
CA ILE A 1162 -33.47 57.87 -54.00
C ILE A 1162 -32.78 56.49 -54.02
N ARG A 1163 -32.13 56.15 -55.13
CA ARG A 1163 -31.38 54.89 -55.27
C ARG A 1163 -29.97 55.04 -54.69
N ASN A 1164 -29.71 54.39 -53.57
CA ASN A 1164 -28.35 54.17 -53.05
C ASN A 1164 -27.89 52.76 -53.45
N SER A 1165 -26.89 52.67 -54.32
CA SER A 1165 -26.17 51.42 -54.62
C SER A 1165 -24.79 51.46 -53.96
N THR A 1166 -24.65 50.79 -52.83
CA THR A 1166 -23.36 50.56 -52.17
C THR A 1166 -22.81 49.20 -52.56
N THR A 1167 -22.06 49.16 -53.65
CA THR A 1167 -21.28 48.00 -54.08
C THR A 1167 -20.22 47.71 -53.01
N THR A 1168 -20.35 46.59 -52.29
CA THR A 1168 -19.39 46.23 -51.23
C THR A 1168 -18.43 45.15 -51.72
N LYS A 1169 -17.13 45.39 -51.58
CA LYS A 1169 -16.06 44.43 -51.86
C LYS A 1169 -15.46 43.96 -50.53
N ARG A 1170 -15.62 42.67 -50.22
CA ARG A 1170 -15.09 42.04 -48.99
C ARG A 1170 -14.20 40.84 -49.34
N MET A 1171 -13.17 40.63 -48.54
CA MET A 1171 -12.31 39.45 -48.62
C MET A 1171 -12.83 38.39 -47.65
N TYR A 1172 -12.78 37.13 -48.06
CA TYR A 1172 -13.15 35.98 -47.25
C TYR A 1172 -12.08 34.89 -47.35
N LYS A 1173 -12.01 34.02 -46.34
CA LYS A 1173 -11.21 32.79 -46.34
C LYS A 1173 -12.15 31.61 -46.62
N VAL A 1174 -11.72 30.64 -47.41
CA VAL A 1174 -12.47 29.39 -47.61
C VAL A 1174 -12.35 28.53 -46.35
N GLU A 1175 -13.47 28.28 -45.67
CA GLU A 1175 -13.54 27.29 -44.60
C GLU A 1175 -13.83 25.90 -45.18
N THR A 1176 -14.83 25.79 -46.07
CA THR A 1176 -15.21 24.53 -46.72
C THR A 1176 -15.55 24.71 -48.20
N LEU A 1177 -15.28 23.65 -48.96
CA LEU A 1177 -15.67 23.43 -50.35
C LEU A 1177 -16.31 22.04 -50.43
N GLN A 1178 -17.56 21.95 -50.86
CA GLN A 1178 -18.30 20.68 -50.99
C GLN A 1178 -19.14 20.70 -52.27
N TYR A 1179 -19.48 19.53 -52.82
CA TYR A 1179 -20.47 19.44 -53.89
C TYR A 1179 -21.88 19.42 -53.29
N ALA A 1180 -22.77 20.25 -53.82
CA ALA A 1180 -24.19 20.22 -53.54
C ALA A 1180 -24.90 19.12 -54.37
N ASP A 1181 -26.09 18.71 -53.95
CA ASP A 1181 -26.87 17.63 -54.59
C ASP A 1181 -27.21 17.91 -56.08
N ASP A 1182 -27.17 19.18 -56.51
CA ASP A 1182 -27.39 19.59 -57.91
C ASP A 1182 -26.09 19.75 -58.74
N GLY A 1183 -24.94 19.32 -58.20
CA GLY A 1183 -23.64 19.32 -58.88
C GLY A 1183 -22.91 20.67 -58.89
N LEU A 1184 -23.48 21.70 -58.27
CA LEU A 1184 -22.77 22.95 -57.96
C LEU A 1184 -21.77 22.74 -56.82
N VAL A 1185 -20.83 23.68 -56.66
CA VAL A 1185 -19.92 23.72 -55.52
C VAL A 1185 -20.47 24.69 -54.48
N GLU A 1186 -20.73 24.19 -53.28
CA GLU A 1186 -20.98 25.02 -52.11
C GLU A 1186 -19.64 25.50 -51.52
N VAL A 1187 -19.55 26.80 -51.29
CA VAL A 1187 -18.43 27.50 -50.67
C VAL A 1187 -18.90 28.13 -49.37
N THR A 1188 -18.26 27.79 -48.25
CA THR A 1188 -18.43 28.52 -46.98
C THR A 1188 -17.15 29.27 -46.65
N GLY A 1189 -17.27 30.50 -46.17
CA GLY A 1189 -16.11 31.34 -45.83
C GLY A 1189 -16.33 32.36 -44.71
N SER A 1190 -15.29 32.61 -43.92
CA SER A 1190 -15.28 33.66 -42.89
C SER A 1190 -14.85 35.02 -43.46
N GLU A 1191 -15.37 36.13 -42.94
CA GLU A 1191 -14.88 37.47 -43.30
C GLU A 1191 -13.43 37.65 -42.87
N VAL A 1192 -12.58 38.10 -43.80
CA VAL A 1192 -11.18 38.43 -43.55
C VAL A 1192 -11.04 39.95 -43.56
N PRO A 1193 -11.11 40.62 -42.39
CA PRO A 1193 -10.97 42.06 -42.31
C PRO A 1193 -9.55 42.47 -42.73
N LEU A 1194 -9.46 43.40 -43.69
CA LEU A 1194 -8.20 43.93 -44.21
C LEU A 1194 -8.01 45.39 -43.81
N THR A 1195 -6.76 45.78 -43.61
CA THR A 1195 -6.36 47.20 -43.53
C THR A 1195 -6.48 47.87 -44.90
N SER A 1196 -6.42 49.21 -44.94
CA SER A 1196 -6.34 49.98 -46.19
C SER A 1196 -5.15 49.60 -47.10
N SER A 1197 -4.14 48.92 -46.55
CA SER A 1197 -2.98 48.39 -47.29
C SER A 1197 -3.12 46.91 -47.72
N GLY A 1198 -4.30 46.31 -47.53
CA GLY A 1198 -4.58 44.91 -47.89
C GLY A 1198 -3.93 43.86 -46.99
N LYS A 1199 -3.41 44.26 -45.82
CA LYS A 1199 -2.86 43.37 -44.78
C LYS A 1199 -3.97 42.85 -43.88
N LEU A 1200 -3.80 41.66 -43.31
CA LEU A 1200 -4.80 40.99 -42.47
C LEU A 1200 -4.92 41.66 -41.09
N ARG A 1201 -6.08 42.28 -40.81
CA ARG A 1201 -6.28 43.15 -39.62
C ARG A 1201 -6.19 42.39 -38.29
N ILE A 1202 -6.49 41.09 -38.29
CA ILE A 1202 -6.39 40.23 -37.10
C ILE A 1202 -4.93 40.13 -36.58
N LEU A 1203 -3.93 40.40 -37.44
CA LEU A 1203 -2.50 40.47 -37.08
C LEU A 1203 -2.02 41.87 -36.63
N GLU A 1204 -2.92 42.81 -36.33
CA GLU A 1204 -2.59 44.05 -35.60
C GLU A 1204 -2.28 43.71 -34.13
N TRP A 1205 -1.06 43.19 -33.89
CA TRP A 1205 -0.58 42.57 -32.63
C TRP A 1205 0.38 43.45 -31.80
N ASN A 1206 0.43 44.74 -32.09
CA ASN A 1206 1.31 45.68 -31.39
C ASN A 1206 1.05 45.65 -29.87
N ASN A 1207 2.11 45.48 -29.07
CA ASN A 1207 2.01 45.36 -27.61
C ASN A 1207 1.38 46.58 -26.93
N LYS A 1208 1.26 47.72 -27.62
CA LYS A 1208 0.59 48.93 -27.12
C LYS A 1208 -0.94 48.93 -27.28
N ASP A 1209 -1.50 47.87 -27.88
CA ASP A 1209 -2.95 47.74 -28.13
C ASP A 1209 -3.61 46.66 -27.24
N PHE A 1210 -2.87 46.16 -26.24
CA PHE A 1210 -3.29 45.14 -25.28
C PHE A 1210 -2.69 45.42 -23.90
N LEU A 1211 -3.49 45.27 -22.84
CA LEU A 1211 -2.99 45.10 -21.48
C LEU A 1211 -2.77 43.60 -21.23
N ILE A 1212 -1.73 43.29 -20.45
CA ILE A 1212 -1.32 41.92 -20.12
C ILE A 1212 -1.05 41.91 -18.61
N ASP A 1213 -1.92 41.21 -17.89
CA ASP A 1213 -1.91 41.03 -16.44
C ASP A 1213 -1.49 39.55 -16.13
N GLU A 1214 -0.93 39.27 -14.95
CA GLU A 1214 -0.48 37.93 -14.50
C GLU A 1214 -1.09 37.52 -13.15
#